data_AF-A0A1F8SSK7-F1
#
_entry.id   AF-A0A1F8SSK7-F1
#
_cell.length_a   1.000
_cell.length_b   1.000
_cell.length_c   1.000
_cell.angle_alpha   90.00
_cell.angle_beta   90.00
_cell.angle_gamma   90.00
#
_symmetry.space_group_name_H-M   'P 1'
#
loop_
_entity.id
_entity.type
_entity.pdbx_description
1 polymer ?
#
loop_
_entity_poly.entity_id
_entity_poly.type
_entity_poly.pdbx_seq_one_letter_code
_entity_poly.pdbx_strand_id
1 'polypeptide(L)'
;MIDELVCPQQSPTADSYYNHLIFDNSLTDGSYFHSHAAAIAPSRLEVIDGKMPVATDHFLSPPNSLRLCWLSQTGGDWRAELDTESWPGKTHRLSGDSLSFWCYSEKDIPANHLPMIGFTIKGGLHTMPMQMTGILPDLPAGHWCQIKIPLAAFPNATIQFDFSLIEKIIFTQGIDDGKPHTLYIDEIKLLISSKKEMCQPPVGLTAMAYDRHIDLSWPEVTDPAVAYYQIYRSYDGQDFLPIGIQNRNFNRYCDYVGQAYAKLFYKITAVSYDYFESAASETVSATPRPLSDDELLDMVQEACFRYYWEKAHPDAGLALENVPDDEHLVALGVSGFGVMALIAAVARGFVSREAAIERLLKIINFLENADRFHGAWPHFLGGRTGAVISVFGQYDNGGDLVETAFMIQGLLAARQFFNRGAGAEMQIRVRITSLWEAVEWDWYRQTPDNDFLYWHWSPDYEWHIGHPLIGWNEPLIAYLLAIASPTHPVPASMYYSGWASSAEKARRYRQTWGQTTHGDQYWNGNTYYGIKLPVGVSTGGPLFFTHYSFLGFDPRNKRDKFTDYFENNRAIAHINQAYCVENPGKHQGYGESFWGLTASHDHTGYLAHEPSPRADNRTITPTAALSAFPYTPDASMAALKHFYYDLGDKIWGIYGFRDAYNPMVNYVSNIFMGLNQAPITVMIENYRSGLLWDLFMANPEITTMLGRIGFKLN
;
A
#
# COMPACT_ATOMS: atom_id res chain seq x y z
N MET A 1 -6.26 -0.87 -22.16
CA MET A 1 -6.15 0.54 -22.58
C MET A 1 -6.97 1.34 -21.60
N ILE A 2 -6.33 1.73 -20.50
CA ILE A 2 -6.86 2.72 -19.57
C ILE A 2 -5.97 3.93 -19.88
N ASP A 3 -6.47 4.80 -20.75
CA ASP A 3 -5.81 6.07 -21.00
C ASP A 3 -5.93 6.89 -19.71
N GLU A 4 -4.79 7.37 -19.24
CA GLU A 4 -4.68 8.51 -18.35
C GLU A 4 -5.60 9.62 -18.90
N LEU A 5 -6.73 9.90 -18.25
CA LEU A 5 -7.34 11.22 -18.23
C LEU A 5 -8.58 11.24 -17.33
N VAL A 6 -8.63 12.32 -16.55
CA VAL A 6 -9.71 12.78 -15.66
C VAL A 6 -9.66 12.18 -14.25
N CYS A 7 -8.73 12.71 -13.45
CA CYS A 7 -8.91 12.77 -11.99
C CYS A 7 -10.16 13.64 -11.72
N PRO A 8 -11.19 13.15 -10.99
CA PRO A 8 -12.26 14.00 -10.52
C PRO A 8 -11.69 15.09 -9.60
N GLN A 9 -12.33 16.25 -9.52
CA GLN A 9 -11.98 17.29 -8.57
C GLN A 9 -12.14 16.76 -7.13
N GLN A 10 -11.07 16.20 -6.57
CA GLN A 10 -10.93 15.98 -5.13
C GLN A 10 -10.97 17.35 -4.44
N SER A 11 -11.76 17.45 -3.37
CA SER A 11 -11.80 18.64 -2.53
C SER A 11 -10.39 18.96 -2.00
N PRO A 12 -9.94 20.23 -2.06
CA PRO A 12 -8.64 20.63 -1.53
C PRO A 12 -8.75 20.76 -0.01
N THR A 13 -8.80 19.65 0.72
CA THR A 13 -9.00 19.71 2.18
C THR A 13 -8.26 18.61 2.93
N ALA A 14 -6.93 18.66 2.87
CA ALA A 14 -6.02 18.45 4.01
C ALA A 14 -4.62 18.92 3.59
N ASP A 15 -4.02 19.83 4.37
CA ASP A 15 -2.62 20.25 4.22
C ASP A 15 -1.72 19.08 4.67
N SER A 16 -1.60 18.06 3.82
CA SER A 16 -0.83 16.84 4.09
C SER A 16 0.66 17.14 3.93
N TYR A 17 1.49 16.61 4.83
CA TYR A 17 2.95 16.66 4.73
C TYR A 17 3.46 16.31 3.32
N TYR A 18 2.86 15.32 2.67
CA TYR A 18 3.24 14.87 1.33
C TYR A 18 2.90 15.85 0.21
N ASN A 19 2.01 16.81 0.44
CA ASN A 19 1.74 17.90 -0.49
C ASN A 19 2.87 18.94 -0.46
N HIS A 20 3.78 18.88 0.50
CA HIS A 20 4.95 19.77 0.53
C HIS A 20 6.21 19.05 0.08
N LEU A 21 6.23 17.72 0.11
CA LEU A 21 7.44 16.92 0.00
C LEU A 21 7.82 16.61 -1.46
N ILE A 22 9.10 16.80 -1.77
CA ILE A 22 9.73 16.32 -3.00
C ILE A 22 10.81 15.27 -2.66
N PHE A 23 11.61 15.53 -1.62
CA PHE A 23 12.57 14.57 -1.07
C PHE A 23 12.80 14.85 0.43
N ASP A 24 12.84 13.80 1.24
CA ASP A 24 13.37 13.82 2.62
C ASP A 24 14.32 12.65 2.84
N ASN A 25 13.91 11.44 2.47
CA ASN A 25 14.71 10.24 2.61
C ASN A 25 14.44 9.28 1.45
N SER A 26 15.48 8.55 1.07
CA SER A 26 15.39 7.38 0.19
C SER A 26 15.05 6.14 1.00
N LEU A 27 14.07 5.35 0.54
CA LEU A 27 13.85 3.97 1.01
C LEU A 27 14.84 2.97 0.41
N THR A 28 15.62 3.41 -0.59
CA THR A 28 16.48 2.56 -1.39
C THR A 28 17.95 2.90 -1.15
N ASP A 29 18.78 1.87 -1.03
CA ASP A 29 20.21 2.03 -0.76
C ASP A 29 20.98 2.44 -2.02
N GLY A 30 22.07 3.17 -1.84
CA GLY A 30 23.05 3.49 -2.89
C GLY A 30 22.59 4.57 -3.86
N SER A 31 21.38 4.49 -4.40
CA SER A 31 20.82 5.49 -5.30
C SER A 31 19.32 5.72 -5.06
N TYR A 32 18.86 6.92 -5.37
CA TYR A 32 17.48 7.32 -5.12
C TYR A 32 16.60 6.92 -6.30
N PHE A 33 15.59 6.09 -6.03
CA PHE A 33 14.76 5.50 -7.07
C PHE A 33 14.10 6.52 -7.99
N HIS A 34 13.54 7.60 -7.43
CA HIS A 34 12.81 8.67 -8.14
C HIS A 34 13.77 9.75 -8.66
N SER A 35 14.90 9.34 -9.23
CA SER A 35 15.86 10.25 -9.83
C SER A 35 16.43 9.73 -11.14
N HIS A 36 16.88 10.66 -11.97
CA HIS A 36 17.63 10.40 -13.19
C HIS A 36 18.81 11.35 -13.28
N ALA A 37 20.00 10.86 -13.61
CA ALA A 37 21.21 11.66 -13.72
C ALA A 37 22.10 11.18 -14.87
N ALA A 38 22.66 12.13 -15.62
CA ALA A 38 23.58 11.86 -16.73
C ALA A 38 24.54 13.02 -16.99
N ALA A 39 25.66 12.72 -17.67
CA ALA A 39 26.66 13.70 -18.09
C ALA A 39 27.11 13.49 -19.54
N ILE A 40 27.50 14.59 -20.18
CA ILE A 40 28.11 14.65 -21.50
C ILE A 40 29.57 15.09 -21.32
N ALA A 41 30.49 14.27 -21.81
CA ALA A 41 31.92 14.54 -21.75
C ALA A 41 32.28 15.85 -22.50
N PRO A 42 33.27 16.62 -22.02
CA PRO A 42 34.22 16.25 -20.97
C PRO A 42 33.76 16.50 -19.52
N SER A 43 32.56 17.04 -19.29
CA SER A 43 31.96 17.12 -17.96
C SER A 43 31.65 15.74 -17.38
N ARG A 44 31.57 15.66 -16.05
CA ARG A 44 31.29 14.41 -15.32
C ARG A 44 30.29 14.65 -14.20
N LEU A 45 29.49 13.63 -13.93
CA LEU A 45 28.56 13.55 -12.81
C LEU A 45 28.67 12.14 -12.22
N GLU A 46 28.76 12.03 -10.91
CA GLU A 46 28.64 10.75 -10.21
C GLU A 46 27.21 10.25 -10.31
N VAL A 47 27.04 9.04 -10.86
CA VAL A 47 25.73 8.39 -11.04
C VAL A 47 25.86 6.90 -10.74
N ILE A 48 24.78 6.30 -10.24
CA ILE A 48 24.65 4.85 -10.03
C ILE A 48 23.45 4.38 -10.83
N ASP A 49 23.69 3.59 -11.88
CA ASP A 49 22.66 3.10 -12.82
C ASP A 49 21.77 4.22 -13.39
N GLY A 50 22.39 5.37 -13.69
CA GLY A 50 21.70 6.55 -14.22
C GLY A 50 20.86 7.30 -13.19
N LYS A 51 21.05 7.04 -11.89
CA LYS A 51 20.35 7.71 -10.78
C LYS A 51 21.31 8.50 -9.88
N MET A 52 20.75 9.42 -9.10
CA MET A 52 21.50 10.18 -8.10
C MET A 52 21.91 9.28 -6.93
N PRO A 53 23.19 9.32 -6.50
CA PRO A 53 23.63 8.60 -5.31
C PRO A 53 22.94 9.07 -4.02
N VAL A 54 22.73 8.13 -3.10
CA VAL A 54 22.22 8.37 -1.74
C VAL A 54 23.39 8.28 -0.76
N ALA A 55 23.53 9.29 0.10
CA ALA A 55 24.57 9.36 1.13
C ALA A 55 23.98 9.10 2.52
N THR A 56 24.68 8.27 3.30
CA THR A 56 24.30 7.90 4.68
C THR A 56 25.28 8.43 5.72
N ASP A 57 26.30 9.16 5.30
CA ASP A 57 27.34 9.76 6.14
C ASP A 57 27.12 11.28 6.36
N HIS A 58 26.35 11.92 5.48
CA HIS A 58 25.93 13.31 5.58
C HIS A 58 24.43 13.41 5.34
N PHE A 59 23.68 13.84 6.34
CA PHE A 59 22.25 14.11 6.24
C PHE A 59 21.85 15.16 7.26
N LEU A 60 20.76 15.87 7.00
CA LEU A 60 20.06 16.72 7.95
C LEU A 60 18.93 15.92 8.60
N SER A 61 18.04 15.36 7.79
CA SER A 61 17.05 14.38 8.23
C SER A 61 17.64 12.97 8.08
N PRO A 62 17.83 12.23 9.18
CA PRO A 62 18.29 10.84 9.07
C PRO A 62 17.27 9.95 8.35
N PRO A 63 17.73 8.83 7.72
CA PRO A 63 19.10 8.36 7.73
C PRO A 63 19.96 8.75 6.51
N ASN A 64 19.43 9.50 5.55
CA ASN A 64 20.15 9.76 4.32
C ASN A 64 19.82 11.09 3.63
N SER A 65 20.70 11.49 2.71
CA SER A 65 20.50 12.63 1.81
C SER A 65 20.91 12.26 0.38
N LEU A 66 20.70 13.17 -0.58
CA LEU A 66 21.17 12.99 -1.95
C LEU A 66 22.59 13.55 -2.09
N ARG A 67 23.47 12.83 -2.78
CA ARG A 67 24.82 13.30 -3.12
C ARG A 67 24.93 13.64 -4.59
N LEU A 68 25.32 14.88 -4.87
CA LEU A 68 25.64 15.39 -6.20
C LEU A 68 27.14 15.69 -6.28
N CYS A 69 27.91 14.85 -6.98
CA CYS A 69 29.33 15.09 -7.25
C CYS A 69 29.54 15.36 -8.74
N TRP A 70 30.05 16.55 -9.10
CA TRP A 70 30.20 16.94 -10.50
C TRP A 70 31.56 17.58 -10.80
N LEU A 71 31.91 17.60 -12.09
CA LEU A 71 33.03 18.32 -12.66
C LEU A 71 32.54 18.94 -13.98
N SER A 72 32.40 20.26 -14.00
CA SER A 72 31.94 21.00 -15.19
C SER A 72 33.14 21.41 -16.04
N GLN A 73 33.16 21.04 -17.33
CA GLN A 73 34.23 21.40 -18.27
C GLN A 73 33.69 22.01 -19.55
N THR A 74 34.48 22.89 -20.17
CA THR A 74 34.13 23.53 -21.44
C THR A 74 33.81 22.50 -22.52
N GLY A 75 32.64 22.65 -23.15
CA GLY A 75 32.14 21.75 -24.18
C GLY A 75 31.42 20.50 -23.66
N GLY A 76 31.33 20.32 -22.34
CA GLY A 76 30.56 19.25 -21.69
C GLY A 76 29.29 19.78 -21.04
N ASP A 77 28.47 18.86 -20.52
CA ASP A 77 27.24 19.18 -19.81
C ASP A 77 26.90 18.09 -18.78
N TRP A 78 26.01 18.38 -17.83
CA TRP A 78 25.42 17.36 -16.97
C TRP A 78 24.05 17.81 -16.44
N ARG A 79 23.23 16.82 -16.10
CA ARG A 79 21.87 17.02 -15.61
C ARG A 79 21.49 15.93 -14.61
N ALA A 80 20.86 16.36 -13.53
CA ALA A 80 20.24 15.51 -12.52
C ALA A 80 18.78 15.96 -12.32
N GLU A 81 17.87 15.00 -12.27
CA GLU A 81 16.44 15.20 -12.12
C GLU A 81 15.94 14.41 -10.91
N LEU A 82 15.05 15.02 -10.16
CA LEU A 82 14.30 14.40 -9.09
C LEU A 82 12.83 14.44 -9.45
N ASP A 83 12.22 13.27 -9.62
CA ASP A 83 10.80 13.15 -9.83
C ASP A 83 10.08 13.33 -8.48
N THR A 84 8.99 14.10 -8.47
CA THR A 84 8.11 14.12 -7.31
C THR A 84 7.49 12.75 -7.15
N GLU A 85 7.61 12.17 -5.96
CA GLU A 85 7.07 10.83 -5.72
C GLU A 85 5.58 10.76 -6.05
N SER A 86 5.18 9.71 -6.76
CA SER A 86 3.79 9.44 -7.11
C SER A 86 3.43 8.01 -6.74
N TRP A 87 2.21 7.85 -6.24
CA TRP A 87 1.57 6.57 -5.92
C TRP A 87 0.04 6.77 -6.01
N PRO A 88 -0.74 5.68 -5.98
CA PRO A 88 -2.20 5.75 -6.10
C PRO A 88 -2.82 6.69 -5.07
N GLY A 89 -3.84 7.43 -5.49
CA GLY A 89 -4.59 8.39 -4.67
C GLY A 89 -3.85 9.67 -4.29
N LYS A 90 -2.51 9.71 -4.35
CA LYS A 90 -1.74 10.94 -4.06
C LYS A 90 -2.13 12.03 -5.05
N THR A 91 -2.70 13.12 -4.54
CA THR A 91 -2.91 14.33 -5.33
C THR A 91 -1.56 14.84 -5.80
N HIS A 92 -1.35 14.95 -7.11
CA HIS A 92 -0.11 15.50 -7.70
C HIS A 92 -0.09 17.04 -7.58
N ARG A 93 -0.56 17.56 -6.44
CA ARG A 93 -0.67 18.98 -6.15
C ARG A 93 0.18 19.30 -4.95
N LEU A 94 1.33 19.92 -5.20
CA LEU A 94 2.16 20.46 -4.16
C LEU A 94 1.59 21.79 -3.62
N SER A 95 1.90 22.10 -2.37
CA SER A 95 1.44 23.27 -1.62
C SER A 95 2.65 24.07 -1.13
N GLY A 96 2.66 25.38 -1.35
CA GLY A 96 3.75 26.27 -0.94
C GLY A 96 4.05 27.37 -1.95
N ASP A 97 4.73 28.43 -1.49
CA ASP A 97 5.11 29.60 -2.30
C ASP A 97 6.61 29.68 -2.58
N SER A 98 7.40 28.83 -1.90
CA SER A 98 8.86 28.85 -1.93
C SER A 98 9.41 27.43 -1.98
N LEU A 99 10.35 27.18 -2.90
CA LEU A 99 11.19 25.98 -2.86
C LEU A 99 12.18 26.12 -1.71
N SER A 100 12.22 25.13 -0.81
CA SER A 100 13.23 25.03 0.24
C SER A 100 13.94 23.69 0.19
N PHE A 101 15.24 23.70 0.44
CA PHE A 101 16.06 22.52 0.62
C PHE A 101 17.31 22.91 1.40
N TRP A 102 18.01 21.93 1.95
CA TRP A 102 19.25 22.12 2.67
C TRP A 102 20.43 21.60 1.86
N CYS A 103 21.55 22.30 1.97
CA CYS A 103 22.79 21.94 1.28
C CYS A 103 23.98 21.88 2.23
N TYR A 104 24.86 20.90 2.02
CA TYR A 104 26.13 20.77 2.73
C TYR A 104 27.25 20.48 1.72
N SER A 105 28.44 21.05 1.96
CA SER A 105 29.66 20.68 1.26
C SER A 105 30.84 20.65 2.23
N GLU A 106 31.80 19.76 1.99
CA GLU A 106 33.05 19.72 2.74
C GLU A 106 34.01 20.87 2.38
N LYS A 107 33.73 21.59 1.29
CA LYS A 107 34.55 22.69 0.79
C LYS A 107 33.67 23.91 0.54
N ASP A 108 34.28 25.10 0.55
CA ASP A 108 33.59 26.31 0.17
C ASP A 108 33.19 26.23 -1.32
N ILE A 109 31.92 26.49 -1.63
CA ILE A 109 31.42 26.58 -3.00
C ILE A 109 30.86 27.98 -3.22
N PRO A 110 31.48 28.79 -4.09
CA PRO A 110 30.93 30.08 -4.48
C PRO A 110 29.52 29.94 -5.06
N ALA A 111 28.63 30.89 -4.78
CA ALA A 111 27.22 30.79 -5.21
C ALA A 111 27.06 30.64 -6.74
N ASN A 112 27.98 31.21 -7.52
CA ASN A 112 28.02 31.11 -8.98
C ASN A 112 28.61 29.78 -9.51
N HIS A 113 29.17 28.94 -8.64
CA HIS A 113 29.67 27.60 -8.98
C HIS A 113 28.65 26.49 -8.65
N LEU A 114 27.58 26.83 -7.94
CA LEU A 114 26.48 25.91 -7.65
C LEU A 114 25.73 25.51 -8.94
N PRO A 115 25.07 24.33 -8.93
CA PRO A 115 24.12 23.92 -9.96
C PRO A 115 23.07 24.99 -10.24
N MET A 116 22.62 25.08 -11.49
CA MET A 116 21.38 25.79 -11.79
C MET A 116 20.18 24.91 -11.45
N ILE A 117 19.06 25.52 -11.05
CA ILE A 117 17.82 24.80 -10.73
C ILE A 117 16.69 25.23 -11.64
N GLY A 118 15.92 24.26 -12.13
CA GLY A 118 14.65 24.48 -12.80
C GLY A 118 13.63 23.40 -12.45
N PHE A 119 12.45 23.50 -13.05
CA PHE A 119 11.36 22.54 -12.86
C PHE A 119 10.82 22.01 -14.17
N THR A 120 10.33 20.78 -14.13
CA THR A 120 9.30 20.30 -15.06
C THR A 120 7.96 20.38 -14.36
N ILE A 121 6.98 20.95 -15.05
CA ILE A 121 5.60 21.10 -14.62
C ILE A 121 4.73 20.27 -15.56
N LYS A 122 3.66 19.71 -15.01
CA LYS A 122 2.70 18.87 -15.74
C LYS A 122 2.30 19.45 -17.09
N GLY A 123 2.21 18.59 -18.09
CA GLY A 123 1.97 18.96 -19.49
C GLY A 123 3.24 19.33 -20.26
N GLY A 124 4.42 18.98 -19.74
CA GLY A 124 5.71 19.19 -20.42
C GLY A 124 6.20 20.63 -20.41
N LEU A 125 5.68 21.45 -19.48
CA LEU A 125 6.14 22.82 -19.29
C LEU A 125 7.44 22.81 -18.48
N HIS A 126 8.42 23.60 -18.91
CA HIS A 126 9.70 23.70 -18.20
C HIS A 126 10.01 25.14 -17.86
N THR A 127 10.53 25.38 -16.65
CA THR A 127 11.14 26.66 -16.34
C THR A 127 12.54 26.73 -16.95
N MET A 128 13.01 27.94 -17.24
CA MET A 128 14.43 28.13 -17.50
C MET A 128 15.22 27.85 -16.22
N PRO A 129 16.29 27.02 -16.26
CA PRO A 129 17.17 26.86 -15.11
C PRO A 129 17.78 28.19 -14.67
N MET A 130 17.78 28.43 -13.37
CA MET A 130 18.20 29.68 -12.76
C MET A 130 19.54 29.49 -12.04
N GLN A 131 20.46 30.44 -12.20
CA GLN A 131 21.67 30.50 -11.37
C GLN A 131 21.34 30.98 -9.97
N MET A 132 22.07 30.45 -8.98
CA MET A 132 21.91 30.82 -7.58
C MET A 132 22.61 32.13 -7.19
N THR A 133 23.43 32.68 -8.08
CA THR A 133 24.16 33.93 -7.86
C THR A 133 23.21 35.08 -7.53
N GLY A 134 23.42 35.75 -6.39
CA GLY A 134 22.60 36.88 -5.95
C GLY A 134 21.27 36.49 -5.27
N ILE A 135 20.95 35.19 -5.22
CA ILE A 135 19.84 34.61 -4.45
C ILE A 135 20.39 34.00 -3.16
N LEU A 136 21.57 33.38 -3.23
CA LEU A 136 22.25 32.74 -2.10
C LEU A 136 23.62 33.36 -1.85
N PRO A 137 24.09 33.39 -0.58
CA PRO A 137 25.50 33.59 -0.29
C PRO A 137 26.32 32.38 -0.76
N ASP A 138 27.65 32.53 -0.75
CA ASP A 138 28.55 31.38 -0.93
C ASP A 138 28.26 30.31 0.12
N LEU A 139 28.33 29.04 -0.27
CA LEU A 139 28.11 27.91 0.62
C LEU A 139 29.39 27.64 1.41
N PRO A 140 29.41 27.85 2.74
CA PRO A 140 30.59 27.57 3.55
C PRO A 140 30.83 26.07 3.71
N ALA A 141 32.09 25.68 3.78
CA ALA A 141 32.51 24.33 4.10
C ALA A 141 32.01 23.89 5.48
N GLY A 142 31.56 22.63 5.59
CA GLY A 142 31.30 21.99 6.88
C GLY A 142 29.99 22.37 7.56
N HIS A 143 29.08 23.08 6.88
CA HIS A 143 27.81 23.51 7.46
C HIS A 143 26.62 23.23 6.54
N TRP A 144 25.51 22.77 7.13
CA TRP A 144 24.22 22.72 6.45
C TRP A 144 23.66 24.14 6.32
N CYS A 145 23.32 24.55 5.11
CA CYS A 145 22.74 25.85 4.81
C CYS A 145 21.38 25.66 4.14
N GLN A 146 20.36 26.30 4.71
CA GLN A 146 19.03 26.28 4.12
C GLN A 146 18.97 27.24 2.94
N ILE A 147 18.48 26.72 1.83
CA ILE A 147 18.13 27.48 0.64
C ILE A 147 16.61 27.65 0.65
N LYS A 148 16.15 28.89 0.44
CA LYS A 148 14.74 29.25 0.28
C LYS A 148 14.62 30.17 -0.94
N ILE A 149 13.92 29.72 -1.97
CA ILE A 149 13.75 30.42 -3.24
C ILE A 149 12.25 30.64 -3.48
N PRO A 150 11.76 31.88 -3.49
CA PRO A 150 10.38 32.15 -3.87
C PRO A 150 10.09 31.63 -5.27
N LEU A 151 9.00 30.89 -5.46
CA LEU A 151 8.63 30.34 -6.76
C LEU A 151 8.39 31.43 -7.82
N ALA A 152 7.98 32.62 -7.37
CA ALA A 152 7.85 33.81 -8.21
C ALA A 152 9.19 34.34 -8.79
N ALA A 153 10.34 33.90 -8.26
CA ALA A 153 11.65 34.29 -8.78
C ALA A 153 12.02 33.56 -10.07
N PHE A 154 11.38 32.42 -10.37
CA PHE A 154 11.68 31.66 -11.58
C PHE A 154 11.16 32.41 -12.81
N PRO A 155 12.00 32.61 -13.86
CA PRO A 155 11.66 33.50 -14.98
C PRO A 155 10.42 33.06 -15.77
N ASN A 156 9.42 33.95 -15.87
CA ASN A 156 8.24 33.76 -16.72
C ASN A 156 8.50 34.35 -18.11
N ALA A 157 8.97 33.53 -19.05
CA ALA A 157 9.28 34.01 -20.39
C ALA A 157 8.02 34.35 -21.22
N THR A 158 6.84 33.80 -20.89
CA THR A 158 5.55 34.13 -21.56
C THR A 158 4.32 33.40 -20.97
N ILE A 159 4.51 32.39 -20.12
CA ILE A 159 3.46 31.50 -19.59
C ILE A 159 3.48 31.61 -18.06
N GLN A 160 2.30 31.64 -17.43
CA GLN A 160 2.17 31.52 -15.98
C GLN A 160 2.24 30.04 -15.60
N PHE A 161 3.20 29.69 -14.77
CA PHE A 161 3.38 28.33 -14.27
C PHE A 161 2.46 28.06 -13.06
N ASP A 162 1.80 26.90 -13.05
CA ASP A 162 1.15 26.35 -11.85
C ASP A 162 2.13 25.42 -11.14
N PHE A 163 2.88 25.97 -10.18
CA PHE A 163 3.88 25.22 -9.42
C PHE A 163 3.28 24.17 -8.47
N SER A 164 1.96 24.14 -8.27
CA SER A 164 1.35 22.99 -7.60
C SER A 164 1.51 21.72 -8.43
N LEU A 165 1.75 21.84 -9.74
CA LEU A 165 1.90 20.71 -10.67
C LEU A 165 3.37 20.42 -11.03
N ILE A 166 4.34 20.79 -10.18
CA ILE A 166 5.73 20.38 -10.38
C ILE A 166 5.77 18.85 -10.40
N GLU A 167 6.34 18.29 -11.47
CA GLU A 167 6.62 16.86 -11.63
C GLU A 167 8.08 16.56 -11.33
N LYS A 168 8.98 17.51 -11.60
CA LYS A 168 10.42 17.33 -11.40
C LYS A 168 11.13 18.57 -10.93
N ILE A 169 12.13 18.39 -10.07
CA ILE A 169 13.22 19.35 -9.86
C ILE A 169 14.41 18.94 -10.71
N ILE A 170 15.04 19.91 -11.36
CA ILE A 170 16.16 19.69 -12.26
C ILE A 170 17.36 20.48 -11.75
N PHE A 171 18.46 19.80 -11.50
CA PHE A 171 19.79 20.38 -11.33
C PHE A 171 20.57 20.26 -12.64
N THR A 172 21.07 21.36 -13.17
CA THR A 172 21.89 21.36 -14.39
C THR A 172 23.23 22.02 -14.15
N GLN A 173 24.19 21.71 -15.04
CA GLN A 173 25.50 22.33 -15.05
C GLN A 173 25.44 23.85 -14.92
N GLY A 174 26.16 24.39 -13.94
CA GLY A 174 26.45 25.83 -13.79
C GLY A 174 27.65 26.26 -14.64
N ILE A 175 28.56 27.04 -14.06
CA ILE A 175 29.80 27.42 -14.76
C ILE A 175 30.78 26.25 -14.89
N ASP A 176 31.58 26.25 -15.94
CA ASP A 176 32.58 25.24 -16.28
C ASP A 176 33.95 25.53 -15.67
N ASP A 177 34.00 25.68 -14.34
CA ASP A 177 35.21 26.08 -13.61
C ASP A 177 36.35 25.03 -13.59
N GLY A 178 36.12 23.85 -14.16
CA GLY A 178 37.10 22.79 -14.27
C GLY A 178 37.48 22.14 -12.94
N LYS A 179 36.71 22.34 -11.86
CA LYS A 179 36.97 21.79 -10.53
C LYS A 179 35.92 20.76 -10.11
N PRO A 180 36.32 19.74 -9.35
CA PRO A 180 35.36 18.81 -8.76
C PRO A 180 34.66 19.45 -7.56
N HIS A 181 33.34 19.29 -7.52
CA HIS A 181 32.48 19.75 -6.42
C HIS A 181 31.64 18.58 -5.91
N THR A 182 31.31 18.64 -4.63
CA THR A 182 30.40 17.69 -3.97
C THR A 182 29.40 18.49 -3.13
N LEU A 183 28.12 18.20 -3.34
CA LEU A 183 27.00 18.80 -2.64
C LEU A 183 26.09 17.69 -2.11
N TYR A 184 25.79 17.73 -0.83
CA TYR A 184 24.75 16.92 -0.22
C TYR A 184 23.48 17.77 -0.14
N ILE A 185 22.34 17.20 -0.54
CA ILE A 185 21.06 17.90 -0.67
C ILE A 185 20.01 17.12 0.11
N ASP A 186 19.27 17.81 0.96
CA ASP A 186 18.30 17.19 1.86
C ASP A 186 17.05 18.06 2.03
N GLU A 187 15.95 17.44 2.51
CA GLU A 187 14.70 18.11 2.90
C GLU A 187 14.14 19.07 1.82
N ILE A 188 14.01 18.56 0.59
CA ILE A 188 13.49 19.31 -0.56
C ILE A 188 11.97 19.38 -0.48
N LYS A 189 11.45 20.59 -0.20
CA LYS A 189 10.04 20.86 0.07
C LYS A 189 9.55 22.16 -0.57
N LEU A 190 8.25 22.24 -0.84
CA LEU A 190 7.57 23.51 -1.00
C LEU A 190 7.05 23.96 0.37
N LEU A 191 7.50 25.13 0.82
CA LEU A 191 7.06 25.71 2.08
C LEU A 191 6.05 26.82 1.81
N ILE A 192 5.03 26.90 2.67
CA ILE A 192 4.23 28.11 2.83
C ILE A 192 5.03 29.01 3.78
N SER A 193 5.17 30.29 3.45
CA SER A 193 5.79 31.28 4.34
C SER A 193 4.96 31.46 5.63
N SER A 194 5.16 30.58 6.61
CA SER A 194 4.48 30.61 7.90
C SER A 194 5.31 31.34 8.96
N LYS A 195 4.69 31.63 10.10
CA LYS A 195 5.36 32.26 11.24
C LYS A 195 6.23 31.22 11.94
N LYS A 196 7.39 31.66 12.42
CA LYS A 196 8.25 30.87 13.32
C LYS A 196 7.44 30.43 14.54
N GLU A 197 7.14 29.14 14.62
CA GLU A 197 6.38 28.55 15.71
C GLU A 197 7.18 27.39 16.32
N MET A 198 7.26 27.40 17.66
CA MET A 198 7.78 26.27 18.42
C MET A 198 6.71 25.19 18.47
N CYS A 199 7.12 23.93 18.33
CA CYS A 199 6.24 22.78 18.50
C CYS A 199 6.28 22.22 19.93
N GLN A 200 5.17 21.64 20.37
CA GLN A 200 5.08 20.92 21.63
C GLN A 200 5.90 19.62 21.59
N PRO A 201 6.63 19.28 22.67
CA PRO A 201 7.37 18.04 22.74
C PRO A 201 6.42 16.83 22.81
N PRO A 202 6.73 15.72 22.12
CA PRO A 202 6.00 14.48 22.27
C PRO A 202 6.22 13.89 23.68
N VAL A 203 5.21 13.20 24.21
CA VAL A 203 5.23 12.56 25.53
C VAL A 203 4.68 11.14 25.46
N GLY A 204 4.98 10.30 26.45
CA GLY A 204 4.39 8.96 26.52
C GLY A 204 4.94 8.01 25.47
N LEU A 205 6.21 8.20 25.08
CA LEU A 205 6.93 7.29 24.21
C LEU A 205 6.97 5.88 24.82
N THR A 206 6.84 4.86 23.97
CA THR A 206 6.95 3.44 24.32
C THR A 206 7.87 2.75 23.32
N ALA A 207 8.53 1.67 23.74
CA ALA A 207 9.39 0.85 22.89
C ALA A 207 9.07 -0.64 23.09
N MET A 208 8.73 -1.33 22.01
CA MET A 208 8.46 -2.77 21.96
C MET A 208 9.53 -3.45 21.12
N ALA A 209 10.22 -4.44 21.67
CA ALA A 209 11.28 -5.14 20.96
C ALA A 209 10.80 -6.47 20.36
N TYR A 210 11.24 -6.73 19.13
CA TYR A 210 11.09 -7.99 18.42
C TYR A 210 12.49 -8.56 18.11
N ASP A 211 12.63 -9.43 17.10
CA ASP A 211 13.93 -10.04 16.77
C ASP A 211 14.91 -9.05 16.18
N ARG A 212 14.47 -8.34 15.13
CA ARG A 212 15.34 -7.48 14.31
C ARG A 212 14.95 -6.01 14.31
N HIS A 213 13.90 -5.65 15.04
CA HIS A 213 13.49 -4.26 15.14
C HIS A 213 12.91 -3.93 16.51
N ILE A 214 12.85 -2.64 16.80
CA ILE A 214 12.13 -2.06 17.91
C ILE A 214 11.07 -1.13 17.35
N ASP A 215 9.81 -1.38 17.71
CA ASP A 215 8.70 -0.49 17.42
C ASP A 215 8.58 0.56 18.51
N LEU A 216 8.66 1.82 18.10
CA LEU A 216 8.37 2.98 18.93
C LEU A 216 6.96 3.45 18.67
N SER A 217 6.22 3.83 19.72
CA SER A 217 4.93 4.49 19.58
C SER A 217 4.67 5.53 20.66
N TRP A 218 3.91 6.55 20.29
CA TRP A 218 3.49 7.65 21.16
C TRP A 218 2.04 8.05 20.86
N PRO A 219 1.35 8.77 21.75
CA PRO A 219 0.05 9.38 21.44
C PRO A 219 0.16 10.42 20.33
N GLU A 220 -0.93 10.65 19.60
CA GLU A 220 -1.01 11.71 18.59
C GLU A 220 -0.73 13.10 19.19
N VAL A 221 0.12 13.89 18.54
CA VAL A 221 0.35 15.30 18.87
C VAL A 221 -0.48 16.17 17.92
N THR A 222 -1.45 16.90 18.47
CA THR A 222 -2.40 17.72 17.69
C THR A 222 -1.87 19.11 17.33
N ASP A 223 -0.64 19.43 17.73
CA ASP A 223 0.00 20.71 17.43
C ASP A 223 0.22 20.87 15.92
N PRO A 224 -0.45 21.84 15.26
CA PRO A 224 -0.33 22.04 13.83
C PRO A 224 1.07 22.49 13.41
N ALA A 225 1.90 23.02 14.32
CA ALA A 225 3.26 23.46 14.00
C ALA A 225 4.23 22.30 13.75
N VAL A 226 3.91 21.08 14.19
CA VAL A 226 4.75 19.89 13.97
C VAL A 226 4.77 19.54 12.49
N ALA A 227 5.96 19.47 11.89
CA ALA A 227 6.19 18.96 10.55
C ALA A 227 6.46 17.44 10.59
N TYR A 228 7.37 17.02 11.48
CA TYR A 228 7.74 15.63 11.69
C TYR A 228 8.30 15.42 13.10
N TYR A 229 8.49 14.17 13.49
CA TYR A 229 9.20 13.76 14.69
C TYR A 229 10.60 13.31 14.33
N GLN A 230 11.61 13.69 15.12
CA GLN A 230 12.97 13.17 14.96
C GLN A 230 13.23 12.10 16.00
N ILE A 231 13.79 10.97 15.54
CA ILE A 231 13.99 9.76 16.32
C ILE A 231 15.46 9.63 16.68
N TYR A 232 15.74 9.50 17.97
CA TYR A 232 17.09 9.32 18.48
C TYR A 232 17.26 7.94 19.11
N ARG A 233 18.44 7.35 18.91
CA ARG A 233 18.86 6.09 19.51
C ARG A 233 20.20 6.24 20.23
N SER A 234 20.34 5.53 21.33
CA SER A 234 21.59 5.40 22.08
C SER A 234 21.85 3.95 22.47
N TYR A 235 23.13 3.56 22.52
CA TYR A 235 23.57 2.24 22.99
C TYR A 235 23.90 2.23 24.49
N ASP A 236 24.14 3.39 25.11
CA ASP A 236 24.54 3.54 26.51
C ASP A 236 23.54 4.35 27.36
N GLY A 237 22.53 4.93 26.71
CA GLY A 237 21.53 5.79 27.33
C GLY A 237 22.02 7.22 27.61
N GLN A 238 23.19 7.60 27.07
CA GLN A 238 23.78 8.94 27.21
C GLN A 238 23.99 9.59 25.85
N ASP A 239 24.72 8.91 24.96
CA ASP A 239 25.07 9.44 23.64
C ASP A 239 23.99 9.04 22.63
N PHE A 240 23.10 9.99 22.34
CA PHE A 240 21.99 9.81 21.42
C PHE A 240 22.33 10.34 20.02
N LEU A 241 22.14 9.49 19.02
CA LEU A 241 22.29 9.83 17.61
C LEU A 241 20.92 9.82 16.91
N PRO A 242 20.65 10.76 16.00
CA PRO A 242 19.45 10.73 15.18
C PRO A 242 19.52 9.54 14.20
N ILE A 243 18.44 8.76 14.10
CA ILE A 243 18.38 7.54 13.28
C ILE A 243 17.27 7.55 12.22
N GLY A 244 16.27 8.41 12.38
CA GLY A 244 15.19 8.54 11.42
C GLY A 244 14.29 9.71 11.76
N ILE A 245 13.39 10.03 10.84
CA ILE A 245 12.27 10.92 11.08
C ILE A 245 10.95 10.15 10.92
N GLN A 246 9.88 10.71 11.46
CA GLN A 246 8.54 10.22 11.20
C GLN A 246 7.57 11.37 10.93
N ASN A 247 6.84 11.26 9.82
CA ASN A 247 5.80 12.21 9.45
C ASN A 247 4.77 12.37 10.58
N ARG A 248 4.35 13.62 10.84
CA ARG A 248 3.37 14.00 11.88
C ARG A 248 2.09 13.14 11.91
N ASN A 249 1.65 12.65 10.74
CA ASN A 249 0.42 11.86 10.61
C ASN A 249 0.60 10.43 11.15
N PHE A 250 1.81 10.04 11.52
CA PHE A 250 2.14 8.74 12.06
C PHE A 250 2.80 8.90 13.43
N ASN A 251 2.27 8.20 14.40
CA ASN A 251 2.70 8.22 15.79
C ASN A 251 3.45 6.93 16.18
N ARG A 252 4.18 6.38 15.20
CA ARG A 252 4.90 5.11 15.28
C ARG A 252 6.15 5.16 14.42
N TYR A 253 7.25 4.56 14.86
CA TYR A 253 8.47 4.39 14.08
C TYR A 253 9.04 2.99 14.29
N CYS A 254 9.49 2.34 13.22
CA CYS A 254 10.11 1.03 13.26
C CYS A 254 11.62 1.19 13.07
N ASP A 255 12.40 0.96 14.13
CA ASP A 255 13.85 0.93 14.04
C ASP A 255 14.32 -0.50 13.74
N TYR A 256 14.67 -0.79 12.49
CA TYR A 256 15.23 -2.08 12.11
C TYR A 256 16.73 -2.12 12.44
N VAL A 257 17.09 -2.91 13.46
CA VAL A 257 18.42 -2.95 14.07
C VAL A 257 19.23 -4.19 13.70
N GLY A 258 18.67 -5.07 12.87
CA GLY A 258 19.32 -6.32 12.48
C GLY A 258 19.58 -7.23 13.69
N GLN A 259 20.68 -8.00 13.68
CA GLN A 259 21.00 -8.94 14.76
C GLN A 259 21.68 -8.27 15.98
N ALA A 260 21.16 -7.13 16.41
CA ALA A 260 21.68 -6.38 17.53
C ALA A 260 20.87 -6.66 18.81
N TYR A 261 21.18 -7.76 19.52
CA TYR A 261 20.55 -8.09 20.81
C TYR A 261 21.06 -7.23 21.98
N ALA A 262 21.47 -6.00 21.71
CA ALA A 262 21.88 -5.01 22.70
C ALA A 262 20.67 -4.25 23.23
N LYS A 263 20.74 -3.78 24.47
CA LYS A 263 19.75 -2.84 24.99
C LYS A 263 19.92 -1.50 24.28
N LEU A 264 18.84 -0.99 23.71
CA LEU A 264 18.81 0.26 22.98
C LEU A 264 17.89 1.24 23.69
N PHE A 265 18.29 2.51 23.72
CA PHE A 265 17.58 3.60 24.36
C PHE A 265 17.08 4.57 23.31
N TYR A 266 15.87 5.09 23.48
CA TYR A 266 15.21 5.96 22.52
C TYR A 266 14.61 7.18 23.20
N LYS A 267 14.65 8.30 22.47
CA LYS A 267 13.87 9.51 22.76
C LYS A 267 13.47 10.12 21.43
N ILE A 268 12.40 10.90 21.43
CA ILE A 268 11.92 11.57 20.22
C ILE A 268 11.71 13.06 20.50
N THR A 269 11.82 13.88 19.46
CA THR A 269 11.49 15.31 19.49
C THR A 269 10.47 15.59 18.40
N ALA A 270 9.73 16.69 18.52
CA ALA A 270 8.99 17.25 17.40
C ALA A 270 9.84 18.32 16.72
N VAL A 271 9.71 18.43 15.40
CA VAL A 271 10.38 19.43 14.58
C VAL A 271 9.34 20.22 13.80
N SER A 272 9.40 21.54 13.85
CA SER A 272 8.47 22.40 13.10
C SER A 272 8.90 22.64 11.65
N TYR A 273 8.02 23.22 10.82
CA TYR A 273 8.33 23.55 9.41
C TYR A 273 9.50 24.53 9.24
N ASP A 274 9.86 25.27 10.29
CA ASP A 274 11.04 26.14 10.35
C ASP A 274 12.26 25.46 11.02
N TYR A 275 12.22 24.14 11.18
CA TYR A 275 13.30 23.31 11.74
C TYR A 275 13.64 23.66 13.20
N PHE A 276 12.67 24.19 13.96
CA PHE A 276 12.80 24.27 15.41
C PHE A 276 12.47 22.93 16.02
N GLU A 277 13.45 22.36 16.71
CA GLU A 277 13.29 21.13 17.46
C GLU A 277 12.81 21.40 18.90
N SER A 278 11.81 20.66 19.33
CA SER A 278 11.26 20.73 20.69
C SER A 278 12.24 20.17 21.74
N ALA A 279 11.87 20.26 23.02
CA ALA A 279 12.48 19.39 24.02
C ALA A 279 12.23 17.89 23.67
N ALA A 280 13.10 17.00 24.13
CA ALA A 280 12.94 15.56 23.92
C ALA A 280 11.87 14.97 24.85
N SER A 281 11.25 13.88 24.40
CA SER A 281 10.41 13.00 25.21
C SER A 281 11.21 12.35 26.35
N GLU A 282 10.50 11.61 27.19
CA GLU A 282 11.12 10.65 28.10
C GLU A 282 11.99 9.65 27.32
N THR A 283 13.08 9.20 27.95
CA THR A 283 13.88 8.11 27.42
C THR A 283 13.25 6.77 27.76
N VAL A 284 13.01 5.96 26.73
CA VAL A 284 12.61 4.55 26.86
C VAL A 284 13.72 3.63 26.41
N SER A 285 13.58 2.33 26.68
CA SER A 285 14.54 1.35 26.19
C SER A 285 13.87 0.01 25.95
N ALA A 286 14.37 -0.73 24.97
CA ALA A 286 13.98 -2.12 24.75
C ALA A 286 15.21 -2.94 24.32
N THR A 287 15.10 -4.26 24.30
CA THR A 287 16.20 -5.16 23.92
C THR A 287 15.66 -6.18 22.95
N PRO A 288 16.14 -6.21 21.69
CA PRO A 288 15.74 -7.22 20.73
C PRO A 288 16.03 -8.62 21.26
N ARG A 289 15.20 -9.58 20.87
CA ARG A 289 15.35 -10.98 21.28
C ARG A 289 14.94 -11.92 20.16
N PRO A 290 15.56 -13.10 20.05
CA PRO A 290 15.08 -14.12 19.13
C PRO A 290 13.58 -14.40 19.31
N LEU A 291 12.87 -14.52 18.19
CA LEU A 291 11.48 -14.95 18.16
C LEU A 291 11.39 -16.41 17.69
N SER A 292 10.47 -17.16 18.28
CA SER A 292 9.98 -18.40 17.68
C SER A 292 9.12 -18.10 16.45
N ASP A 293 8.90 -19.11 15.60
CA ASP A 293 8.02 -18.97 14.43
C ASP A 293 6.60 -18.51 14.82
N ASP A 294 6.09 -18.96 15.96
CA ASP A 294 4.76 -18.59 16.45
C ASP A 294 4.69 -17.11 16.88
N GLU A 295 5.72 -16.62 17.58
CA GLU A 295 5.84 -15.20 17.96
C GLU A 295 6.10 -14.30 16.74
N LEU A 296 6.80 -14.83 15.74
CA LEU A 296 7.04 -14.15 14.48
C LEU A 296 5.74 -14.00 13.68
N LEU A 297 4.87 -15.01 13.69
CA LEU A 297 3.51 -14.91 13.14
C LEU A 297 2.66 -13.90 13.93
N ASP A 298 2.72 -13.90 15.27
CA ASP A 298 2.01 -12.88 16.07
C ASP A 298 2.45 -11.47 15.68
N MET A 299 3.76 -11.23 15.58
CA MET A 299 4.31 -9.93 15.16
C MET A 299 3.80 -9.50 13.78
N VAL A 300 3.83 -10.40 12.79
CA VAL A 300 3.35 -10.07 11.43
C VAL A 300 1.84 -9.81 11.41
N GLN A 301 1.06 -10.64 12.10
CA GLN A 301 -0.40 -10.43 12.20
C GLN A 301 -0.73 -9.09 12.87
N GLU A 302 -0.03 -8.75 13.96
CA GLU A 302 -0.23 -7.51 14.69
C GLU A 302 0.16 -6.30 13.84
N ALA A 303 1.35 -6.32 13.23
CA ALA A 303 1.85 -5.21 12.42
C ALA A 303 0.93 -4.91 11.23
N CYS A 304 0.48 -5.94 10.49
CA CYS A 304 -0.48 -5.76 9.40
C CYS A 304 -1.86 -5.32 9.91
N PHE A 305 -2.30 -5.79 11.08
CA PHE A 305 -3.56 -5.36 11.69
C PHE A 305 -3.58 -3.86 12.05
N ARG A 306 -2.45 -3.31 12.51
CA ARG A 306 -2.34 -1.89 12.90
C ARG A 306 -2.80 -0.93 11.80
N TYR A 307 -2.65 -1.28 10.52
CA TYR A 307 -3.21 -0.53 9.39
C TYR A 307 -4.71 -0.25 9.57
N TYR A 308 -5.50 -1.28 9.87
CA TYR A 308 -6.96 -1.20 10.03
C TYR A 308 -7.38 -0.65 11.39
N TRP A 309 -6.45 -0.55 12.33
CA TRP A 309 -6.73 -0.04 13.66
C TRP A 309 -6.38 1.44 13.79
N GLU A 310 -5.13 1.78 13.51
CA GLU A 310 -4.54 3.12 13.72
C GLU A 310 -4.83 4.06 12.56
N LYS A 311 -4.93 3.54 11.33
CA LYS A 311 -5.20 4.34 10.12
C LYS A 311 -6.60 4.18 9.56
N ALA A 312 -7.48 3.52 10.29
CA ALA A 312 -8.90 3.60 9.97
C ALA A 312 -9.38 5.05 10.04
N HIS A 313 -10.24 5.43 9.09
CA HIS A 313 -10.80 6.76 9.05
C HIS A 313 -11.50 7.08 10.39
N PRO A 314 -11.25 8.25 11.02
CA PRO A 314 -11.72 8.53 12.37
C PRO A 314 -13.25 8.50 12.51
N ASP A 315 -13.98 9.00 11.50
CA ASP A 315 -15.45 9.02 11.48
C ASP A 315 -16.06 7.67 11.06
N ALA A 316 -15.63 7.09 9.94
CA ALA A 316 -16.16 5.83 9.45
C ALA A 316 -15.72 4.58 10.26
N GLY A 317 -14.53 4.60 10.85
CA GLY A 317 -13.88 3.41 11.41
C GLY A 317 -13.46 2.36 10.37
N LEU A 318 -13.63 2.69 9.08
CA LEU A 318 -13.31 1.88 7.92
C LEU A 318 -11.88 2.15 7.44
N ALA A 319 -11.34 1.25 6.63
CA ALA A 319 -9.98 1.31 6.12
C ALA A 319 -9.87 2.25 4.91
N LEU A 320 -8.72 2.90 4.79
CA LEU A 320 -8.33 3.64 3.60
C LEU A 320 -7.89 2.66 2.49
N GLU A 321 -7.75 3.14 1.26
CA GLU A 321 -7.23 2.33 0.15
C GLU A 321 -5.75 1.97 0.35
N ASN A 322 -4.90 2.98 0.52
CA ASN A 322 -3.50 2.83 0.86
C ASN A 322 -3.03 3.90 1.85
N VAL A 323 -1.86 3.66 2.46
CA VAL A 323 -1.24 4.58 3.41
C VAL A 323 0.26 4.70 3.11
N PRO A 324 0.83 5.91 2.99
CA PRO A 324 0.14 7.21 2.99
C PRO A 324 -0.75 7.42 1.75
N ASP A 325 -1.85 8.16 1.90
CA ASP A 325 -2.72 8.59 0.80
C ASP A 325 -3.73 9.66 1.24
N ASP A 326 -4.78 9.92 0.43
CA ASP A 326 -6.00 10.62 0.80
C ASP A 326 -6.65 10.01 2.05
N GLU A 327 -6.56 10.75 3.15
CA GLU A 327 -7.06 10.35 4.48
C GLU A 327 -8.60 10.27 4.56
N HIS A 328 -9.30 10.64 3.49
CA HIS A 328 -10.75 10.60 3.38
C HIS A 328 -11.26 9.59 2.35
N LEU A 329 -10.38 8.89 1.64
CA LEU A 329 -10.76 7.86 0.67
C LEU A 329 -10.86 6.49 1.35
N VAL A 330 -12.08 6.11 1.74
CA VAL A 330 -12.37 4.78 2.30
C VAL A 330 -12.63 3.79 1.17
N ALA A 331 -11.98 2.63 1.23
CA ALA A 331 -12.18 1.51 0.29
C ALA A 331 -12.97 0.38 0.95
N LEU A 332 -14.04 -0.07 0.28
CA LEU A 332 -15.05 -0.92 0.90
C LEU A 332 -14.57 -2.37 1.11
N GLY A 333 -14.07 -3.07 0.10
CA GLY A 333 -13.64 -4.46 0.28
C GLY A 333 -12.40 -4.58 1.14
N VAL A 334 -11.47 -3.62 1.03
CA VAL A 334 -10.38 -3.43 2.00
C VAL A 334 -10.91 -3.42 3.43
N SER A 335 -11.97 -2.65 3.67
CA SER A 335 -12.59 -2.57 4.99
C SER A 335 -13.28 -3.87 5.40
N GLY A 336 -13.86 -4.61 4.45
CA GLY A 336 -14.37 -5.96 4.68
C GLY A 336 -13.30 -6.92 5.21
N PHE A 337 -12.09 -6.85 4.62
CA PHE A 337 -10.95 -7.62 5.09
C PHE A 337 -10.50 -7.13 6.48
N GLY A 338 -10.50 -5.81 6.69
CA GLY A 338 -10.21 -5.18 7.98
C GLY A 338 -11.16 -5.63 9.11
N VAL A 339 -12.44 -5.85 8.84
CA VAL A 339 -13.39 -6.42 9.81
C VAL A 339 -12.98 -7.82 10.25
N MET A 340 -12.47 -8.66 9.34
CA MET A 340 -11.94 -9.98 9.69
C MET A 340 -10.60 -9.88 10.44
N ALA A 341 -9.73 -8.94 10.06
CA ALA A 341 -8.49 -8.67 10.80
C ALA A 341 -8.79 -8.21 12.25
N LEU A 342 -9.86 -7.45 12.48
CA LEU A 342 -10.33 -7.06 13.80
C LEU A 342 -10.73 -8.27 14.66
N ILE A 343 -11.38 -9.27 14.07
CA ILE A 343 -11.72 -10.52 14.76
C ILE A 343 -10.45 -11.27 15.16
N ALA A 344 -9.50 -11.43 14.23
CA ALA A 344 -8.20 -12.06 14.51
C ALA A 344 -7.46 -11.32 15.64
N ALA A 345 -7.46 -10.00 15.61
CA ALA A 345 -6.81 -9.16 16.63
C ALA A 345 -7.42 -9.33 18.03
N VAL A 346 -8.74 -9.49 18.14
CA VAL A 346 -9.38 -9.82 19.43
C VAL A 346 -8.99 -11.23 19.88
N ALA A 347 -8.98 -12.21 18.98
CA ALA A 347 -8.62 -13.58 19.32
C ALA A 347 -7.16 -13.72 19.76
N ARG A 348 -6.26 -12.91 19.18
CA ARG A 348 -4.84 -12.82 19.54
C ARG A 348 -4.53 -11.89 20.71
N GLY A 349 -5.51 -11.13 21.19
CA GLY A 349 -5.33 -10.20 22.30
C GLY A 349 -4.58 -8.92 21.95
N PHE A 350 -4.47 -8.56 20.66
CA PHE A 350 -3.89 -7.29 20.22
C PHE A 350 -4.77 -6.10 20.60
N VAL A 351 -6.10 -6.31 20.61
CA VAL A 351 -7.09 -5.35 21.10
C VAL A 351 -8.10 -6.05 22.00
N SER A 352 -8.71 -5.29 22.92
CA SER A 352 -9.81 -5.83 23.72
C SER A 352 -11.05 -6.06 22.86
N ARG A 353 -11.86 -7.04 23.26
CA ARG A 353 -13.14 -7.31 22.60
C ARG A 353 -14.07 -6.10 22.67
N GLU A 354 -14.06 -5.38 23.78
CA GLU A 354 -14.88 -4.19 24.01
C GLU A 354 -14.48 -3.05 23.06
N ALA A 355 -13.18 -2.79 22.86
CA ALA A 355 -12.72 -1.80 21.88
C ALA A 355 -13.10 -2.21 20.44
N ALA A 356 -13.04 -3.51 20.13
CA ALA A 356 -13.47 -4.02 18.83
C ALA A 356 -14.98 -3.88 18.61
N ILE A 357 -15.81 -4.06 19.65
CA ILE A 357 -17.26 -3.81 19.60
C ILE A 357 -17.54 -2.34 19.29
N GLU A 358 -16.86 -1.42 19.98
CA GLU A 358 -17.00 0.02 19.73
C GLU A 358 -16.62 0.38 18.29
N ARG A 359 -15.50 -0.17 17.80
CA ARG A 359 -15.07 0.00 16.41
C ARG A 359 -16.11 -0.54 15.43
N LEU A 360 -16.60 -1.75 15.64
CA LEU A 360 -17.55 -2.39 14.74
C LEU A 360 -18.91 -1.67 14.72
N LEU A 361 -19.38 -1.17 15.87
CA LEU A 361 -20.59 -0.34 15.92
C LEU A 361 -20.43 0.97 15.14
N LYS A 362 -19.24 1.59 15.18
CA LYS A 362 -18.93 2.77 14.36
C LYS A 362 -18.98 2.43 12.87
N ILE A 363 -18.34 1.33 12.45
CA ILE A 363 -18.36 0.83 11.07
C ILE A 363 -19.80 0.60 10.60
N ILE A 364 -20.59 -0.14 11.36
CA ILE A 364 -21.99 -0.44 11.02
C ILE A 364 -22.80 0.85 10.91
N ASN A 365 -22.61 1.78 11.86
CA ASN A 365 -23.30 3.07 11.83
C ASN A 365 -22.95 3.88 10.58
N PHE A 366 -21.69 3.87 10.15
CA PHE A 366 -21.30 4.54 8.92
C PHE A 366 -21.95 3.87 7.70
N LEU A 367 -21.87 2.55 7.58
CA LEU A 367 -22.39 1.79 6.44
C LEU A 367 -23.93 1.91 6.29
N GLU A 368 -24.67 2.05 7.39
CA GLU A 368 -26.11 2.29 7.36
C GLU A 368 -26.50 3.66 6.78
N ASN A 369 -25.60 4.64 6.85
CA ASN A 369 -25.83 6.01 6.38
C ASN A 369 -25.07 6.36 5.08
N ALA A 370 -24.20 5.47 4.62
CA ALA A 370 -23.48 5.63 3.36
C ALA A 370 -24.39 5.39 2.14
N ASP A 371 -23.98 5.91 0.99
CA ASP A 371 -24.65 5.68 -0.29
C ASP A 371 -24.77 4.19 -0.56
N ARG A 372 -25.97 3.78 -0.99
CA ARG A 372 -26.28 2.42 -1.42
C ARG A 372 -27.05 2.44 -2.73
N PHE A 373 -26.76 1.44 -3.55
CA PHE A 373 -27.24 1.29 -4.91
C PHE A 373 -27.84 -0.09 -5.06
N HIS A 374 -29.16 -0.20 -4.92
CA HIS A 374 -29.84 -1.50 -4.78
C HIS A 374 -29.22 -2.33 -3.64
N GLY A 375 -28.95 -1.64 -2.53
CA GLY A 375 -28.29 -2.21 -1.38
C GLY A 375 -26.79 -2.51 -1.55
N ALA A 376 -26.19 -2.52 -2.73
CA ALA A 376 -24.72 -2.58 -2.79
C ALA A 376 -24.12 -1.23 -2.40
N TRP A 377 -22.92 -1.23 -1.83
CA TRP A 377 -22.14 -0.01 -1.63
C TRP A 377 -21.19 0.21 -2.82
N PRO A 378 -20.72 1.44 -3.06
CA PRO A 378 -19.67 1.70 -4.03
C PRO A 378 -18.31 1.16 -3.58
N HIS A 379 -17.36 1.10 -4.51
CA HIS A 379 -15.97 0.76 -4.21
C HIS A 379 -15.38 1.73 -3.18
N PHE A 380 -15.51 3.03 -3.45
CA PHE A 380 -14.94 4.08 -2.61
C PHE A 380 -16.01 5.01 -2.03
N LEU A 381 -15.79 5.40 -0.79
CA LEU A 381 -16.66 6.27 0.00
C LEU A 381 -15.84 7.42 0.58
N GLY A 382 -16.43 8.62 0.60
CA GLY A 382 -15.89 9.72 1.40
C GLY A 382 -16.06 9.40 2.88
N GLY A 383 -14.97 9.19 3.61
CA GLY A 383 -15.01 8.70 4.99
C GLY A 383 -15.72 9.60 6.01
N ARG A 384 -15.94 10.89 5.66
CA ARG A 384 -16.74 11.83 6.46
C ARG A 384 -18.22 11.83 6.09
N THR A 385 -18.53 11.59 4.81
CA THR A 385 -19.85 11.85 4.23
C THR A 385 -20.64 10.57 3.95
N GLY A 386 -19.95 9.45 3.75
CA GLY A 386 -20.56 8.23 3.22
C GLY A 386 -20.98 8.36 1.75
N ALA A 387 -20.58 9.42 1.05
CA ALA A 387 -20.92 9.62 -0.35
C ALA A 387 -19.95 8.84 -1.27
N VAL A 388 -20.44 8.34 -2.41
CA VAL A 388 -19.60 7.69 -3.44
C VAL A 388 -18.49 8.61 -3.95
N ILE A 389 -17.29 8.07 -4.15
CA ILE A 389 -16.17 8.75 -4.83
C ILE A 389 -15.76 7.92 -6.05
N SER A 390 -15.87 8.50 -7.25
CA SER A 390 -15.56 7.81 -8.52
C SER A 390 -14.08 7.86 -8.89
N VAL A 391 -13.25 7.11 -8.17
CA VAL A 391 -11.80 7.07 -8.41
C VAL A 391 -11.46 6.40 -9.75
N PHE A 392 -12.16 5.32 -10.11
CA PHE A 392 -11.90 4.56 -11.35
C PHE A 392 -12.65 5.10 -12.57
N GLY A 393 -12.92 6.41 -12.56
CA GLY A 393 -13.56 7.14 -13.64
C GLY A 393 -15.06 7.33 -13.43
N GLN A 394 -15.62 8.27 -14.19
CA GLN A 394 -16.98 8.80 -13.97
C GLN A 394 -18.12 7.75 -14.02
N TYR A 395 -17.89 6.59 -14.66
CA TYR A 395 -18.90 5.54 -14.78
C TYR A 395 -18.97 4.62 -13.55
N ASP A 396 -17.91 4.61 -12.74
CA ASP A 396 -17.87 3.88 -11.47
C ASP A 396 -18.31 4.81 -10.34
N ASN A 397 -19.60 5.19 -10.37
CA ASN A 397 -20.23 6.13 -9.43
C ASN A 397 -21.46 5.53 -8.74
N GLY A 398 -21.53 4.20 -8.70
CA GLY A 398 -22.63 3.45 -8.12
C GLY A 398 -22.14 2.24 -7.36
N GLY A 399 -22.93 1.18 -7.30
CA GLY A 399 -22.60 0.00 -6.51
C GLY A 399 -21.54 -0.87 -7.18
N ASP A 400 -20.57 -1.31 -6.37
CA ASP A 400 -19.59 -2.35 -6.70
C ASP A 400 -19.98 -3.62 -5.93
N LEU A 401 -20.42 -4.64 -6.66
CA LEU A 401 -20.90 -5.89 -6.09
C LEU A 401 -19.76 -6.74 -5.51
N VAL A 402 -18.56 -6.65 -6.06
CA VAL A 402 -17.39 -7.43 -5.60
C VAL A 402 -16.91 -6.89 -4.27
N GLU A 403 -16.73 -5.57 -4.17
CA GLU A 403 -16.33 -4.91 -2.92
C GLU A 403 -17.42 -5.07 -1.85
N THR A 404 -18.69 -4.99 -2.25
CA THR A 404 -19.83 -5.30 -1.37
C THR A 404 -19.76 -6.74 -0.86
N ALA A 405 -19.43 -7.71 -1.71
CA ALA A 405 -19.28 -9.10 -1.30
C ALA A 405 -18.11 -9.30 -0.33
N PHE A 406 -17.00 -8.59 -0.51
CA PHE A 406 -15.88 -8.60 0.44
C PHE A 406 -16.28 -8.00 1.80
N MET A 407 -17.01 -6.89 1.82
CA MET A 407 -17.56 -6.32 3.06
C MET A 407 -18.51 -7.28 3.77
N ILE A 408 -19.49 -7.81 3.06
CA ILE A 408 -20.47 -8.75 3.62
C ILE A 408 -19.79 -10.02 4.14
N GLN A 409 -18.76 -10.53 3.46
CA GLN A 409 -17.98 -11.66 3.95
C GLN A 409 -17.41 -11.37 5.35
N GLY A 410 -16.82 -10.19 5.56
CA GLY A 410 -16.30 -9.79 6.86
C GLY A 410 -17.39 -9.57 7.91
N LEU A 411 -18.50 -8.91 7.54
CA LEU A 411 -19.62 -8.68 8.46
C LEU A 411 -20.28 -9.99 8.90
N LEU A 412 -20.45 -10.97 8.01
CA LEU A 412 -21.02 -12.27 8.38
C LEU A 412 -20.11 -13.07 9.32
N ALA A 413 -18.78 -12.97 9.18
CA ALA A 413 -17.85 -13.51 10.17
C ALA A 413 -18.01 -12.80 11.53
N ALA A 414 -18.10 -11.46 11.52
CA ALA A 414 -18.31 -10.67 12.74
C ALA A 414 -19.65 -10.97 13.43
N ARG A 415 -20.72 -11.21 12.65
CA ARG A 415 -22.03 -11.63 13.15
C ARG A 415 -21.94 -12.90 14.00
N GLN A 416 -21.09 -13.86 13.63
CA GLN A 416 -20.89 -15.09 14.40
C GLN A 416 -19.91 -14.92 15.55
N PHE A 417 -18.89 -14.06 15.40
CA PHE A 417 -17.88 -13.84 16.44
C PHE A 417 -18.44 -13.06 17.64
N PHE A 418 -19.23 -12.02 17.37
CA PHE A 418 -19.87 -11.19 18.40
C PHE A 418 -21.24 -11.76 18.81
N ASN A 419 -21.20 -12.90 19.50
CA ASN A 419 -22.37 -13.73 19.83
C ASN A 419 -22.88 -13.64 21.29
N ARG A 420 -22.39 -12.72 22.13
CA ARG A 420 -22.94 -12.54 23.48
C ARG A 420 -24.42 -12.16 23.41
N GLY A 421 -25.25 -12.75 24.27
CA GLY A 421 -26.72 -12.77 24.14
C GLY A 421 -27.47 -11.45 24.36
N ALA A 422 -26.82 -10.39 24.83
CA ALA A 422 -27.45 -9.11 25.13
C ALA A 422 -26.50 -7.93 24.85
N GLY A 423 -27.05 -6.71 24.85
CA GLY A 423 -26.27 -5.46 24.74
C GLY A 423 -25.74 -5.19 23.32
N ALA A 424 -24.54 -4.61 23.25
CA ALA A 424 -23.93 -4.16 22.01
C ALA A 424 -23.74 -5.28 20.97
N GLU A 425 -23.36 -6.49 21.39
CA GLU A 425 -23.18 -7.61 20.46
C GLU A 425 -24.51 -8.09 19.84
N MET A 426 -25.62 -8.02 20.59
CA MET A 426 -26.95 -8.27 20.00
C MET A 426 -27.30 -7.24 18.93
N GLN A 427 -26.99 -5.96 19.18
CA GLN A 427 -27.20 -4.88 18.20
C GLN A 427 -26.35 -5.09 16.94
N ILE A 428 -25.08 -5.45 17.11
CA ILE A 428 -24.18 -5.80 16.00
C ILE A 428 -24.80 -6.87 15.12
N ARG A 429 -25.25 -8.00 15.71
CA ARG A 429 -25.84 -9.09 14.93
C ARG A 429 -27.10 -8.68 14.18
N VAL A 430 -28.01 -7.94 14.83
CA VAL A 430 -29.26 -7.48 14.20
C VAL A 430 -28.97 -6.52 13.05
N ARG A 431 -28.09 -5.54 13.26
CA ARG A 431 -27.77 -4.53 12.25
C ARG A 431 -26.99 -5.11 11.08
N ILE A 432 -26.03 -6.02 11.32
CA ILE A 432 -25.36 -6.75 10.25
C ILE A 432 -26.35 -7.57 9.42
N THR A 433 -27.27 -8.29 10.08
CA THR A 433 -28.31 -9.03 9.35
C THR A 433 -29.15 -8.09 8.48
N SER A 434 -29.58 -6.94 9.00
CA SER A 434 -30.32 -5.95 8.21
C SER A 434 -29.52 -5.43 7.02
N LEU A 435 -28.22 -5.16 7.19
CA LEU A 435 -27.34 -4.69 6.11
C LEU A 435 -27.18 -5.74 5.00
N TRP A 436 -26.94 -6.99 5.41
CA TRP A 436 -26.82 -8.17 4.55
C TRP A 436 -28.10 -8.45 3.74
N GLU A 437 -29.24 -8.48 4.41
CA GLU A 437 -30.54 -8.76 3.80
C GLU A 437 -31.03 -7.64 2.87
N ALA A 438 -30.46 -6.44 2.99
CA ALA A 438 -30.80 -5.31 2.13
C ALA A 438 -30.04 -5.29 0.80
N VAL A 439 -29.01 -6.13 0.60
CA VAL A 439 -28.28 -6.18 -0.68
C VAL A 439 -29.13 -6.91 -1.72
N GLU A 440 -29.53 -6.21 -2.79
CA GLU A 440 -30.35 -6.76 -3.87
C GLU A 440 -29.47 -7.49 -4.90
N TRP A 441 -28.94 -8.66 -4.54
CA TRP A 441 -28.03 -9.42 -5.42
C TRP A 441 -28.66 -9.79 -6.77
N ASP A 442 -29.97 -10.01 -6.79
CA ASP A 442 -30.75 -10.29 -7.99
C ASP A 442 -30.85 -9.09 -8.94
N TRP A 443 -30.79 -7.85 -8.43
CA TRP A 443 -30.67 -6.65 -9.26
C TRP A 443 -29.42 -6.69 -10.14
N TYR A 444 -28.29 -7.11 -9.57
CA TYR A 444 -26.99 -7.18 -10.25
C TYR A 444 -26.90 -8.29 -11.31
N ARG A 445 -28.02 -8.92 -11.62
CA ARG A 445 -28.20 -9.81 -12.77
C ARG A 445 -28.60 -9.03 -14.04
N GLN A 446 -28.89 -7.73 -13.95
CA GLN A 446 -29.49 -6.87 -14.99
C GLN A 446 -30.91 -7.25 -15.39
N THR A 447 -31.15 -8.53 -15.66
CA THR A 447 -32.46 -9.08 -16.01
C THR A 447 -32.68 -10.43 -15.32
N PRO A 448 -33.95 -10.84 -15.06
CA PRO A 448 -34.25 -12.10 -14.38
C PRO A 448 -33.77 -13.37 -15.09
N ASP A 449 -33.40 -13.29 -16.37
CA ASP A 449 -32.97 -14.44 -17.18
C ASP A 449 -31.47 -14.42 -17.52
N ASN A 450 -30.72 -13.39 -17.13
CA ASN A 450 -29.29 -13.30 -17.41
C ASN A 450 -28.50 -14.37 -16.66
N ASP A 451 -27.45 -14.94 -17.24
CA ASP A 451 -26.67 -15.97 -16.57
C ASP A 451 -25.57 -15.41 -15.66
N PHE A 452 -25.27 -14.12 -15.76
CA PHE A 452 -24.14 -13.49 -15.09
C PHE A 452 -24.59 -12.47 -14.05
N LEU A 453 -23.88 -12.44 -12.92
CA LEU A 453 -23.80 -11.24 -12.10
C LEU A 453 -22.91 -10.21 -12.78
N TYR A 454 -23.16 -8.94 -12.53
CA TYR A 454 -22.36 -7.83 -13.02
C TYR A 454 -21.70 -7.11 -11.85
N TRP A 455 -20.49 -6.65 -12.12
CA TRP A 455 -19.64 -6.03 -11.13
C TRP A 455 -20.21 -4.68 -10.68
N HIS A 456 -20.63 -3.86 -11.62
CA HIS A 456 -21.02 -2.47 -11.34
C HIS A 456 -22.45 -2.18 -11.80
N TRP A 457 -23.11 -1.29 -11.06
CA TRP A 457 -24.32 -0.60 -11.49
C TRP A 457 -24.25 0.87 -11.07
N SER A 458 -24.48 1.77 -12.00
CA SER A 458 -24.49 3.22 -11.79
C SER A 458 -25.93 3.77 -11.75
N PRO A 459 -26.23 4.71 -10.84
CA PRO A 459 -27.51 5.42 -10.87
C PRO A 459 -27.70 6.30 -12.13
N ASP A 460 -26.61 6.80 -12.71
CA ASP A 460 -26.64 7.74 -13.84
C ASP A 460 -26.36 7.08 -15.19
N TYR A 461 -25.64 5.96 -15.17
CA TYR A 461 -25.13 5.26 -16.36
C TYR A 461 -25.57 3.80 -16.43
N GLU A 462 -26.39 3.35 -15.47
CA GLU A 462 -26.90 1.98 -15.38
C GLU A 462 -25.77 0.95 -15.49
N TRP A 463 -25.79 0.14 -16.54
CA TRP A 463 -24.87 -0.97 -16.76
C TRP A 463 -23.70 -0.63 -17.68
N HIS A 464 -23.34 0.65 -17.84
CA HIS A 464 -22.38 1.13 -18.83
C HIS A 464 -21.03 0.40 -18.79
N ILE A 465 -20.47 0.16 -17.60
CA ILE A 465 -19.21 -0.58 -17.44
C ILE A 465 -19.34 -2.01 -18.00
N GLY A 466 -20.51 -2.63 -17.84
CA GLY A 466 -20.86 -3.86 -18.55
C GLY A 466 -19.99 -5.07 -18.23
N HIS A 467 -19.36 -5.11 -17.04
CA HIS A 467 -18.40 -6.14 -16.65
C HIS A 467 -19.09 -7.34 -15.97
N PRO A 468 -19.24 -8.49 -16.66
CA PRO A 468 -19.79 -9.71 -16.06
C PRO A 468 -18.78 -10.39 -15.14
N LEU A 469 -19.23 -10.87 -13.98
CA LEU A 469 -18.42 -11.64 -13.05
C LEU A 469 -18.25 -13.08 -13.56
N ILE A 470 -17.04 -13.46 -13.96
CA ILE A 470 -16.75 -14.75 -14.60
C ILE A 470 -15.45 -15.31 -14.02
N GLY A 471 -15.55 -16.39 -13.26
CA GLY A 471 -14.41 -17.09 -12.68
C GLY A 471 -13.66 -17.91 -13.73
N TRP A 472 -12.43 -18.36 -13.52
CA TRP A 472 -11.64 -18.20 -12.31
C TRP A 472 -11.02 -16.79 -12.21
N ASN A 473 -11.29 -16.11 -11.11
CA ASN A 473 -10.68 -14.85 -10.66
C ASN A 473 -11.03 -14.63 -9.17
N GLU A 474 -10.99 -13.40 -8.66
CA GLU A 474 -11.15 -13.04 -7.24
C GLU A 474 -12.57 -13.04 -6.63
N PRO A 475 -13.70 -12.88 -7.35
CA PRO A 475 -15.01 -12.59 -6.77
C PRO A 475 -15.94 -13.82 -6.69
N LEU A 476 -15.39 -15.02 -6.45
CA LEU A 476 -16.20 -16.23 -6.17
C LEU A 476 -17.24 -15.94 -5.07
N ILE A 477 -16.82 -15.23 -4.01
CA ILE A 477 -17.65 -14.92 -2.85
C ILE A 477 -18.90 -14.11 -3.22
N ALA A 478 -18.86 -13.29 -4.27
CA ALA A 478 -20.04 -12.55 -4.75
C ALA A 478 -21.14 -13.51 -5.23
N TYR A 479 -20.79 -14.56 -5.99
CA TYR A 479 -21.75 -15.59 -6.39
C TYR A 479 -22.25 -16.40 -5.20
N LEU A 480 -21.36 -16.79 -4.29
CA LEU A 480 -21.74 -17.58 -3.11
C LEU A 480 -22.72 -16.79 -2.24
N LEU A 481 -22.45 -15.52 -1.98
CA LEU A 481 -23.34 -14.64 -1.22
C LEU A 481 -24.65 -14.37 -1.95
N ALA A 482 -24.61 -14.07 -3.25
CA ALA A 482 -25.82 -13.88 -4.04
C ALA A 482 -26.78 -15.09 -3.99
N ILE A 483 -26.24 -16.31 -3.98
CA ILE A 483 -27.05 -17.53 -3.87
C ILE A 483 -27.52 -17.78 -2.44
N ALA A 484 -26.71 -17.37 -1.44
CA ALA A 484 -27.02 -17.51 -0.03
C ALA A 484 -28.03 -16.47 0.49
N SER A 485 -28.21 -15.34 -0.20
CA SER A 485 -29.09 -14.25 0.23
C SER A 485 -30.51 -14.76 0.55
N PRO A 486 -31.07 -14.47 1.73
CA PRO A 486 -32.39 -14.94 2.11
C PRO A 486 -33.53 -14.10 1.51
N THR A 487 -33.25 -12.87 1.08
CA THR A 487 -34.22 -11.86 0.64
C THR A 487 -34.13 -11.58 -0.86
N HIS A 488 -32.91 -11.54 -1.40
CA HIS A 488 -32.60 -11.25 -2.79
C HIS A 488 -31.72 -12.34 -3.43
N PRO A 489 -32.13 -13.63 -3.38
CA PRO A 489 -31.32 -14.71 -3.91
C PRO A 489 -31.27 -14.71 -5.43
N VAL A 490 -30.12 -15.10 -5.98
CA VAL A 490 -30.03 -15.57 -7.37
C VAL A 490 -30.14 -17.10 -7.45
N PRO A 491 -30.58 -17.66 -8.60
CA PRO A 491 -30.63 -19.10 -8.77
C PRO A 491 -29.27 -19.77 -8.58
N ALA A 492 -29.22 -20.87 -7.82
CA ALA A 492 -27.97 -21.61 -7.59
C ALA A 492 -27.32 -22.13 -8.89
N SER A 493 -28.10 -22.29 -9.97
CA SER A 493 -27.58 -22.62 -11.30
C SER A 493 -26.61 -21.58 -11.84
N MET A 494 -26.68 -20.32 -11.41
CA MET A 494 -25.77 -19.24 -11.82
C MET A 494 -24.33 -19.46 -11.38
N TYR A 495 -24.10 -20.31 -10.37
CA TYR A 495 -22.76 -20.78 -10.08
C TYR A 495 -22.12 -21.46 -11.32
N TYR A 496 -22.90 -22.22 -12.09
CA TYR A 496 -22.42 -22.89 -13.30
C TYR A 496 -22.73 -22.14 -14.59
N SER A 497 -23.83 -21.37 -14.67
CA SER A 497 -24.14 -20.62 -15.90
C SER A 497 -23.41 -19.28 -15.99
N GLY A 498 -23.02 -18.70 -14.84
CA GLY A 498 -22.25 -17.47 -14.71
C GLY A 498 -20.80 -17.70 -14.29
N TRP A 499 -20.56 -17.98 -13.01
CA TRP A 499 -19.21 -18.10 -12.42
C TRP A 499 -18.33 -19.12 -13.16
N ALA A 500 -18.77 -20.38 -13.21
CA ALA A 500 -18.07 -21.48 -13.87
C ALA A 500 -18.60 -21.73 -15.30
N SER A 501 -19.09 -20.68 -15.97
CA SER A 501 -19.71 -20.78 -17.29
C SER A 501 -18.74 -21.27 -18.36
N SER A 502 -19.17 -22.20 -19.21
CA SER A 502 -18.44 -22.60 -20.42
C SER A 502 -18.98 -21.92 -21.68
N ALA A 503 -19.90 -20.96 -21.55
CA ALA A 503 -20.48 -20.22 -22.67
C ALA A 503 -19.41 -19.41 -23.41
N GLU A 504 -19.66 -19.11 -24.69
CA GLU A 504 -18.70 -18.38 -25.54
C GLU A 504 -18.27 -17.04 -24.94
N LYS A 505 -19.21 -16.28 -24.36
CA LYS A 505 -18.92 -15.02 -23.65
C LYS A 505 -17.89 -15.20 -22.53
N ALA A 506 -18.03 -16.27 -21.73
CA ALA A 506 -17.12 -16.58 -20.63
C ALA A 506 -15.76 -17.09 -21.08
N ARG A 507 -15.72 -17.91 -22.14
CA ARG A 507 -14.45 -18.31 -22.75
C ARG A 507 -13.68 -17.10 -23.28
N ARG A 508 -14.36 -16.22 -24.02
CA ARG A 508 -13.75 -15.00 -24.57
C ARG A 508 -13.25 -14.07 -23.46
N TYR A 509 -14.01 -13.90 -22.39
CA TYR A 509 -13.58 -13.12 -21.22
C TYR A 509 -12.24 -13.63 -20.67
N ARG A 510 -12.14 -14.94 -20.38
CA ARG A 510 -10.92 -15.56 -19.85
C ARG A 510 -9.74 -15.50 -20.82
N GLN A 511 -10.00 -15.71 -22.11
CA GLN A 511 -8.98 -15.56 -23.15
C GLN A 511 -8.47 -14.13 -23.27
N THR A 512 -9.29 -13.13 -22.96
CA THR A 512 -8.93 -11.72 -23.10
C THR A 512 -7.92 -11.31 -22.03
N TRP A 513 -8.22 -11.57 -20.76
CA TRP A 513 -7.30 -11.17 -19.68
C TRP A 513 -6.16 -12.19 -19.51
N GLY A 514 -6.44 -13.49 -19.66
CA GLY A 514 -5.47 -14.56 -19.50
C GLY A 514 -4.56 -14.75 -20.71
N GLN A 515 -4.95 -14.22 -21.87
CA GLN A 515 -4.22 -14.34 -23.14
C GLN A 515 -3.85 -15.79 -23.50
N THR A 516 -4.72 -16.73 -23.13
CA THR A 516 -4.51 -18.17 -23.30
C THR A 516 -5.84 -18.91 -23.39
N THR A 517 -5.83 -20.11 -23.96
CA THR A 517 -6.96 -21.04 -23.93
C THR A 517 -6.95 -21.94 -22.68
N HIS A 518 -5.85 -21.94 -21.91
CA HIS A 518 -5.76 -22.77 -20.71
C HIS A 518 -6.70 -22.22 -19.62
N GLY A 519 -7.68 -23.02 -19.21
CA GLY A 519 -8.68 -22.59 -18.23
C GLY A 519 -9.82 -21.76 -18.81
N ASP A 520 -9.88 -21.56 -20.13
CA ASP A 520 -10.93 -20.75 -20.76
C ASP A 520 -12.33 -21.34 -20.60
N GLN A 521 -12.44 -22.64 -20.30
CA GLN A 521 -13.68 -23.34 -19.98
C GLN A 521 -13.96 -23.41 -18.48
N TYR A 522 -13.35 -22.54 -17.66
CA TYR A 522 -13.24 -22.64 -16.20
C TYR A 522 -12.36 -23.82 -15.76
N TRP A 523 -12.65 -25.01 -16.27
CA TRP A 523 -11.74 -26.15 -16.24
C TRP A 523 -10.45 -25.84 -17.02
N ASN A 524 -9.31 -26.12 -16.40
CA ASN A 524 -7.98 -25.98 -16.98
C ASN A 524 -7.42 -27.35 -17.36
N GLY A 525 -7.17 -28.20 -16.37
CA GLY A 525 -6.65 -29.55 -16.55
C GLY A 525 -5.21 -29.63 -17.08
N ASN A 526 -4.45 -28.54 -17.17
CA ASN A 526 -3.03 -28.59 -17.57
C ASN A 526 -2.12 -28.88 -16.37
N THR A 527 -0.84 -29.12 -16.66
CA THR A 527 0.20 -29.37 -15.66
C THR A 527 1.32 -28.36 -15.83
N TYR A 528 1.67 -27.66 -14.74
CA TYR A 528 2.69 -26.62 -14.69
C TYR A 528 3.68 -26.99 -13.60
N TYR A 529 4.98 -27.03 -13.91
CA TYR A 529 6.01 -27.43 -12.93
C TYR A 529 5.73 -28.79 -12.26
N GLY A 530 5.12 -29.73 -12.99
CA GLY A 530 4.70 -31.03 -12.46
C GLY A 530 3.40 -31.01 -11.63
N ILE A 531 2.79 -29.85 -11.43
CA ILE A 531 1.58 -29.66 -10.62
C ILE A 531 0.36 -29.59 -11.54
N LYS A 532 -0.62 -30.46 -11.31
CA LYS A 532 -1.90 -30.45 -12.03
C LYS A 532 -2.76 -29.29 -11.53
N LEU A 533 -3.29 -28.48 -12.45
CA LEU A 533 -4.24 -27.41 -12.14
C LEU A 533 -5.63 -27.77 -12.68
N PRO A 534 -6.58 -28.21 -11.83
CA PRO A 534 -7.94 -28.52 -12.26
C PRO A 534 -8.71 -27.30 -12.78
N VAL A 535 -8.77 -26.22 -12.02
CA VAL A 535 -9.51 -24.99 -12.33
C VAL A 535 -8.57 -23.79 -12.20
N GLY A 536 -8.69 -22.83 -13.11
CA GLY A 536 -7.86 -21.63 -13.09
C GLY A 536 -7.52 -21.19 -14.50
N VAL A 537 -7.54 -19.89 -14.78
CA VAL A 537 -7.08 -19.39 -16.09
C VAL A 537 -5.56 -19.29 -16.07
N SER A 538 -4.91 -19.64 -17.18
CA SER A 538 -3.45 -19.67 -17.26
C SER A 538 -2.85 -20.57 -16.17
N THR A 539 -1.79 -20.13 -15.51
CA THR A 539 -1.14 -20.78 -14.37
C THR A 539 -1.86 -20.56 -13.02
N GLY A 540 -3.06 -19.96 -13.05
CA GLY A 540 -3.86 -19.65 -11.85
C GLY A 540 -4.16 -18.16 -11.67
N GLY A 541 -3.51 -17.30 -12.46
CA GLY A 541 -3.60 -15.84 -12.36
C GLY A 541 -2.79 -15.27 -11.18
N PRO A 542 -3.01 -13.99 -10.83
CA PRO A 542 -2.46 -13.38 -9.63
C PRO A 542 -2.85 -14.15 -8.36
N LEU A 543 -1.90 -14.32 -7.43
CA LEU A 543 -2.11 -15.23 -6.30
C LEU A 543 -3.25 -14.80 -5.36
N PHE A 544 -3.58 -13.50 -5.32
CA PHE A 544 -4.71 -12.98 -4.54
C PHE A 544 -6.07 -13.60 -4.92
N PHE A 545 -6.19 -14.21 -6.10
CA PHE A 545 -7.37 -14.99 -6.48
C PHE A 545 -7.66 -16.14 -5.51
N THR A 546 -6.64 -16.64 -4.81
CA THR A 546 -6.76 -17.68 -3.78
C THR A 546 -6.96 -17.11 -2.37
N HIS A 547 -6.99 -15.79 -2.21
CA HIS A 547 -7.07 -15.11 -0.91
C HIS A 547 -8.45 -14.49 -0.67
N TYR A 548 -8.87 -13.53 -1.49
CA TYR A 548 -9.94 -12.60 -1.12
C TYR A 548 -11.30 -13.26 -0.90
N SER A 549 -11.69 -14.15 -1.83
CA SER A 549 -12.92 -14.94 -1.67
C SER A 549 -12.83 -16.03 -0.61
N PHE A 550 -11.64 -16.28 -0.06
CA PHE A 550 -11.34 -17.39 0.85
C PHE A 550 -10.86 -16.91 2.22
N LEU A 551 -11.03 -15.62 2.54
CA LEU A 551 -10.73 -15.10 3.87
C LEU A 551 -11.74 -15.61 4.89
N GLY A 552 -13.03 -15.61 4.53
CA GLY A 552 -14.13 -16.17 5.29
C GLY A 552 -14.59 -17.52 4.72
N PHE A 553 -14.79 -17.64 3.42
CA PHE A 553 -15.23 -18.92 2.86
C PHE A 553 -14.13 -19.98 2.96
N ASP A 554 -14.38 -21.02 3.75
CA ASP A 554 -13.44 -22.12 3.96
C ASP A 554 -13.37 -23.01 2.71
N PRO A 555 -12.24 -23.06 1.98
CA PRO A 555 -12.13 -23.90 0.79
C PRO A 555 -11.93 -25.39 1.12
N ARG A 556 -11.65 -25.76 2.37
CA ARG A 556 -11.36 -27.15 2.76
C ARG A 556 -12.60 -28.02 2.58
N ASN A 557 -12.41 -29.17 1.92
CA ASN A 557 -13.47 -30.13 1.65
C ASN A 557 -14.67 -29.52 0.93
N LYS A 558 -14.46 -28.44 0.16
CA LYS A 558 -15.50 -27.80 -0.66
C LYS A 558 -15.25 -28.16 -2.10
N ARG A 559 -15.99 -29.16 -2.55
CA ARG A 559 -15.85 -29.71 -3.90
C ARG A 559 -17.05 -29.39 -4.76
N ASP A 560 -16.81 -28.65 -5.85
CA ASP A 560 -17.77 -28.50 -6.94
C ASP A 560 -17.64 -29.68 -7.93
N LYS A 561 -18.29 -29.62 -9.10
CA LYS A 561 -18.17 -30.67 -10.11
C LYS A 561 -16.77 -30.78 -10.75
N PHE A 562 -15.88 -29.81 -10.53
CA PHE A 562 -14.56 -29.70 -11.14
C PHE A 562 -13.44 -30.03 -10.16
N THR A 563 -13.42 -29.42 -8.97
CA THR A 563 -12.30 -29.49 -8.04
C THR A 563 -12.72 -29.36 -6.57
N ASP A 564 -11.85 -29.85 -5.68
CA ASP A 564 -11.80 -29.34 -4.31
C ASP A 564 -11.06 -27.99 -4.31
N TYR A 565 -11.63 -26.98 -3.68
CA TYR A 565 -11.10 -25.62 -3.74
C TYR A 565 -9.82 -25.43 -2.93
N PHE A 566 -9.65 -26.11 -1.79
CA PHE A 566 -8.41 -26.02 -1.02
C PHE A 566 -7.25 -26.63 -1.80
N GLU A 567 -7.48 -27.79 -2.40
CA GLU A 567 -6.49 -28.44 -3.27
C GLU A 567 -6.17 -27.62 -4.52
N ASN A 568 -7.18 -26.98 -5.13
CA ASN A 568 -6.96 -26.11 -6.28
C ASN A 568 -6.16 -24.86 -5.91
N ASN A 569 -6.52 -24.19 -4.82
CA ASN A 569 -5.82 -22.99 -4.34
C ASN A 569 -4.37 -23.33 -3.95
N ARG A 570 -4.16 -24.49 -3.31
CA ARG A 570 -2.81 -25.01 -3.02
C ARG A 570 -2.01 -25.31 -4.28
N ALA A 571 -2.64 -25.86 -5.31
CA ALA A 571 -1.98 -26.06 -6.60
C ALA A 571 -1.54 -24.72 -7.21
N ILE A 572 -2.39 -23.68 -7.18
CA ILE A 572 -2.05 -22.33 -7.69
C ILE A 572 -0.89 -21.72 -6.89
N ALA A 573 -0.91 -21.81 -5.55
CA ALA A 573 0.16 -21.31 -4.70
C ALA A 573 1.50 -22.02 -4.99
N HIS A 574 1.51 -23.35 -5.11
CA HIS A 574 2.71 -24.09 -5.48
C HIS A 574 3.18 -23.79 -6.91
N ILE A 575 2.28 -23.56 -7.88
CA ILE A 575 2.67 -23.15 -9.24
C ILE A 575 3.36 -21.77 -9.21
N ASN A 576 2.83 -20.83 -8.41
CA ASN A 576 3.42 -19.51 -8.22
C ASN A 576 4.83 -19.60 -7.60
N GLN A 577 4.98 -20.38 -6.53
CA GLN A 577 6.28 -20.63 -5.91
C GLN A 577 7.24 -21.32 -6.90
N ALA A 578 6.81 -22.39 -7.57
CA ALA A 578 7.64 -23.17 -8.48
C ALA A 578 8.12 -22.34 -9.69
N TYR A 579 7.29 -21.42 -10.19
CA TYR A 579 7.72 -20.45 -11.21
C TYR A 579 8.87 -19.57 -10.69
N CYS A 580 8.76 -19.05 -9.46
CA CYS A 580 9.81 -18.22 -8.86
C CYS A 580 11.09 -19.02 -8.57
N VAL A 581 10.97 -20.29 -8.20
CA VAL A 581 12.10 -21.21 -7.99
C VAL A 581 12.82 -21.54 -9.30
N GLU A 582 12.06 -21.89 -10.35
CA GLU A 582 12.63 -22.15 -11.68
C GLU A 582 13.25 -20.88 -12.28
N ASN A 583 12.66 -19.72 -11.96
CA ASN A 583 13.13 -18.40 -12.33
C ASN A 583 13.49 -18.27 -13.83
N PRO A 584 12.52 -18.49 -14.74
CA PRO A 584 12.80 -18.52 -16.19
C PRO A 584 13.36 -17.19 -16.70
N GLY A 585 13.02 -16.08 -16.04
CA GLY A 585 13.53 -14.74 -16.34
C GLY A 585 14.89 -14.40 -15.70
N LYS A 586 15.48 -15.31 -14.92
CA LYS A 586 16.75 -15.12 -14.18
C LYS A 586 16.75 -13.84 -13.33
N HIS A 587 15.63 -13.57 -12.69
CA HIS A 587 15.39 -12.42 -11.84
C HIS A 587 16.20 -12.53 -10.56
N GLN A 588 16.77 -11.40 -10.12
CA GLN A 588 17.58 -11.37 -8.91
C GLN A 588 16.72 -11.69 -7.68
N GLY A 589 17.25 -12.53 -6.80
CA GLY A 589 16.61 -12.92 -5.54
C GLY A 589 15.61 -14.06 -5.65
N TYR A 590 14.94 -14.24 -6.79
CA TYR A 590 13.87 -15.24 -6.98
C TYR A 590 14.35 -16.64 -6.59
N GLY A 591 13.51 -17.35 -5.82
CA GLY A 591 13.86 -18.66 -5.29
C GLY A 591 12.84 -19.20 -4.29
N GLU A 592 13.24 -20.20 -3.51
CA GLU A 592 12.36 -20.91 -2.56
C GLU A 592 11.74 -19.99 -1.49
N SER A 593 12.47 -18.95 -1.10
CA SER A 593 12.10 -17.98 -0.06
C SER A 593 11.83 -16.57 -0.58
N PHE A 594 11.92 -16.33 -1.89
CA PHE A 594 11.60 -15.04 -2.50
C PHE A 594 10.67 -15.31 -3.69
N TRP A 595 9.38 -15.43 -3.36
CA TRP A 595 8.32 -15.80 -4.28
C TRP A 595 7.03 -15.06 -3.90
N GLY A 596 6.04 -15.13 -4.78
CA GLY A 596 4.73 -14.53 -4.56
C GLY A 596 4.42 -13.43 -5.56
N LEU A 597 4.05 -13.82 -6.77
CA LEU A 597 3.56 -12.93 -7.81
C LEU A 597 2.06 -12.68 -7.62
N THR A 598 1.67 -11.42 -7.40
CA THR A 598 0.27 -10.99 -7.31
C THR A 598 0.13 -9.51 -7.68
N ALA A 599 -1.10 -9.00 -7.67
CA ALA A 599 -1.35 -7.59 -7.97
C ALA A 599 -0.76 -6.63 -6.93
N SER A 600 -0.13 -5.57 -7.40
CA SER A 600 0.34 -4.43 -6.59
C SER A 600 0.52 -3.19 -7.47
N HIS A 601 0.73 -2.04 -6.83
CA HIS A 601 1.35 -0.92 -7.51
C HIS A 601 2.86 -1.03 -7.42
N ASP A 602 3.50 -1.10 -8.57
CA ASP A 602 4.94 -1.21 -8.71
C ASP A 602 5.54 0.04 -9.37
N HIS A 603 6.82 -0.06 -9.73
CA HIS A 603 7.60 1.00 -10.34
C HIS A 603 7.12 1.44 -11.75
N THR A 604 6.15 0.75 -12.35
CA THR A 604 5.51 1.02 -13.64
C THR A 604 4.02 1.32 -13.53
N GLY A 605 3.44 1.27 -12.32
CA GLY A 605 2.02 1.46 -12.08
C GLY A 605 1.33 0.20 -11.54
N TYR A 606 0.01 0.09 -11.72
CA TYR A 606 -0.71 -1.12 -11.34
C TYR A 606 -0.40 -2.26 -12.31
N LEU A 607 0.07 -3.40 -11.80
CA LEU A 607 0.18 -4.63 -12.56
C LEU A 607 -0.34 -5.81 -11.75
N ALA A 608 -1.18 -6.61 -12.38
CA ALA A 608 -1.67 -7.87 -11.85
C ALA A 608 -0.65 -8.98 -12.11
N HIS A 609 0.43 -9.04 -11.31
CA HIS A 609 1.49 -10.02 -11.53
C HIS A 609 0.97 -11.45 -11.37
N GLU A 610 1.46 -12.34 -12.23
CA GLU A 610 1.15 -13.78 -12.21
C GLU A 610 2.39 -14.57 -12.65
N PRO A 611 2.49 -15.89 -12.38
CA PRO A 611 3.61 -16.72 -12.80
C PRO A 611 3.59 -16.97 -14.31
N SER A 612 3.92 -15.92 -15.07
CA SER A 612 4.08 -15.93 -16.52
C SER A 612 5.03 -14.79 -16.97
N PRO A 613 5.89 -15.01 -17.99
CA PRO A 613 6.85 -13.99 -18.42
C PRO A 613 6.24 -12.67 -18.90
N ARG A 614 4.95 -12.65 -19.27
CA ARG A 614 4.25 -11.45 -19.75
C ARG A 614 3.83 -10.50 -18.63
N ALA A 615 3.70 -11.01 -17.41
CA ALA A 615 3.13 -10.32 -16.26
C ALA A 615 4.08 -10.37 -15.06
N ASP A 616 5.33 -10.75 -15.29
CA ASP A 616 6.39 -10.75 -14.31
C ASP A 616 7.44 -9.72 -14.74
N ASN A 617 7.44 -8.57 -14.07
CA ASN A 617 8.45 -7.52 -14.24
C ASN A 617 9.51 -7.56 -13.12
N ARG A 618 9.62 -8.69 -12.40
CA ARG A 618 10.50 -8.94 -11.24
C ARG A 618 9.98 -8.43 -9.91
N THR A 619 8.81 -7.81 -9.86
CA THR A 619 8.27 -7.29 -8.60
C THR A 619 7.66 -8.42 -7.77
N ILE A 620 8.08 -8.54 -6.51
CA ILE A 620 7.48 -9.42 -5.52
C ILE A 620 6.62 -8.59 -4.56
N THR A 621 5.44 -9.10 -4.27
CA THR A 621 4.48 -8.47 -3.36
C THR A 621 4.30 -9.41 -2.16
N PRO A 622 4.81 -9.07 -0.96
CA PRO A 622 4.86 -10.01 0.18
C PRO A 622 3.54 -10.68 0.53
N THR A 623 2.41 -9.98 0.36
CA THR A 623 1.07 -10.55 0.62
C THR A 623 0.80 -11.84 -0.14
N ALA A 624 1.41 -12.05 -1.30
CA ALA A 624 1.21 -13.24 -2.11
C ALA A 624 1.63 -14.51 -1.34
N ALA A 625 2.89 -14.58 -0.94
CA ALA A 625 3.41 -15.73 -0.21
C ALA A 625 2.83 -15.82 1.21
N LEU A 626 2.66 -14.67 1.87
CA LEU A 626 2.21 -14.63 3.26
C LEU A 626 0.71 -14.97 3.39
N SER A 627 -0.14 -14.50 2.50
CA SER A 627 -1.57 -14.86 2.54
C SER A 627 -1.82 -16.29 2.03
N ALA A 628 -0.81 -16.98 1.53
CA ALA A 628 -0.85 -18.40 1.16
C ALA A 628 -0.50 -19.36 2.30
N PHE A 629 -0.29 -18.87 3.54
CA PHE A 629 0.03 -19.71 4.71
C PHE A 629 -0.85 -20.96 4.87
N PRO A 630 -2.18 -20.89 4.70
CA PRO A 630 -3.02 -22.08 4.84
C PRO A 630 -2.76 -23.16 3.78
N TYR A 631 -2.21 -22.76 2.63
CA TYR A 631 -1.98 -23.64 1.49
C TYR A 631 -0.55 -24.19 1.46
N THR A 632 0.44 -23.35 1.78
CA THR A 632 1.86 -23.64 1.62
C THR A 632 2.67 -23.20 2.86
N PRO A 633 2.37 -23.70 4.06
CA PRO A 633 2.89 -23.13 5.31
C PRO A 633 4.43 -23.10 5.39
N ASP A 634 5.11 -24.15 4.93
CA ASP A 634 6.58 -24.19 4.94
C ASP A 634 7.19 -23.15 3.99
N ALA A 635 6.64 -23.03 2.78
CA ALA A 635 7.06 -22.05 1.77
C ALA A 635 6.76 -20.61 2.19
N SER A 636 5.59 -20.38 2.78
CA SER A 636 5.17 -19.09 3.30
C SER A 636 5.99 -18.68 4.52
N MET A 637 6.35 -19.62 5.40
CA MET A 637 7.26 -19.38 6.52
C MET A 637 8.68 -19.06 6.03
N ALA A 638 9.19 -19.79 5.03
CA ALA A 638 10.48 -19.49 4.43
C ALA A 638 10.51 -18.08 3.80
N ALA A 639 9.44 -17.70 3.10
CA ALA A 639 9.28 -16.35 2.55
C ALA A 639 9.20 -15.29 3.65
N LEU A 640 8.39 -15.51 4.69
CA LEU A 640 8.28 -14.61 5.83
C LEU A 640 9.65 -14.37 6.47
N LYS A 641 10.40 -15.44 6.73
CA LYS A 641 11.73 -15.35 7.34
C LYS A 641 12.70 -14.58 6.44
N HIS A 642 12.69 -14.83 5.14
CA HIS A 642 13.54 -14.09 4.22
C HIS A 642 13.15 -12.59 4.15
N PHE A 643 11.87 -12.29 3.98
CA PHE A 643 11.35 -10.93 3.94
C PHE A 643 11.69 -10.16 5.22
N TYR A 644 11.57 -10.80 6.39
CA TYR A 644 11.83 -10.16 7.66
C TYR A 644 13.33 -10.11 7.99
N TYR A 645 14.04 -11.23 7.98
CA TYR A 645 15.42 -11.30 8.46
C TYR A 645 16.44 -10.75 7.48
N ASP A 646 16.24 -10.97 6.18
CA ASP A 646 17.23 -10.64 5.15
C ASP A 646 16.90 -9.33 4.41
N LEU A 647 15.62 -8.97 4.32
CA LEU A 647 15.14 -7.77 3.62
C LEU A 647 14.44 -6.75 4.54
N GLY A 648 14.33 -7.03 5.84
CA GLY A 648 13.50 -6.23 6.75
C GLY A 648 13.97 -4.78 6.91
N ASP A 649 15.26 -4.51 6.75
CA ASP A 649 15.81 -3.15 6.71
C ASP A 649 15.23 -2.31 5.55
N LYS A 650 14.74 -2.97 4.49
CA LYS A 650 14.17 -2.34 3.29
C LYS A 650 12.65 -2.38 3.27
N ILE A 651 12.07 -3.55 3.57
CA ILE A 651 10.64 -3.80 3.29
C ILE A 651 9.79 -3.95 4.54
N TRP A 652 10.36 -4.04 5.75
CA TRP A 652 9.58 -4.06 6.99
C TRP A 652 9.37 -2.64 7.50
N GLY A 653 8.17 -2.35 8.00
CA GLY A 653 7.82 -1.05 8.55
C GLY A 653 6.66 -1.10 9.53
N ILE A 654 6.15 0.08 9.86
CA ILE A 654 5.19 0.30 10.96
C ILE A 654 3.86 -0.47 10.85
N TYR A 655 3.49 -0.86 9.63
CA TYR A 655 2.29 -1.64 9.34
C TYR A 655 2.60 -3.02 8.73
N GLY A 656 3.77 -3.57 9.02
CA GLY A 656 4.25 -4.85 8.47
C GLY A 656 5.08 -4.65 7.22
N PHE A 657 4.94 -5.53 6.23
CA PHE A 657 5.69 -5.41 4.99
C PHE A 657 5.12 -4.32 4.08
N ARG A 658 6.00 -3.57 3.40
CA ARG A 658 5.66 -2.66 2.30
C ARG A 658 5.08 -3.43 1.13
N ASP A 659 4.28 -2.75 0.31
CA ASP A 659 3.42 -3.42 -0.67
C ASP A 659 4.18 -4.24 -1.71
N ALA A 660 5.27 -3.68 -2.25
CA ALA A 660 5.99 -4.27 -3.36
C ALA A 660 7.50 -4.01 -3.27
N TYR A 661 8.30 -4.94 -3.79
CA TYR A 661 9.74 -4.85 -3.84
C TYR A 661 10.29 -5.38 -5.17
N ASN A 662 11.19 -4.61 -5.80
CA ASN A 662 11.90 -5.02 -7.01
C ASN A 662 13.40 -4.68 -6.87
N PRO A 663 14.26 -5.67 -6.56
CA PRO A 663 15.68 -5.42 -6.32
C PRO A 663 16.44 -4.98 -7.58
N MET A 664 15.94 -5.31 -8.78
CA MET A 664 16.64 -4.99 -10.03
C MET A 664 16.67 -3.49 -10.28
N VAL A 665 15.52 -2.83 -10.18
CA VAL A 665 15.39 -1.38 -10.39
C VAL A 665 15.61 -0.58 -9.12
N ASN A 666 16.03 -1.26 -8.03
CA ASN A 666 16.16 -0.71 -6.69
C ASN A 666 14.87 0.00 -6.25
N TYR A 667 13.73 -0.70 -6.32
CA TYR A 667 12.42 -0.14 -5.97
C TYR A 667 11.85 -0.82 -4.73
N VAL A 668 11.32 0.01 -3.83
CA VAL A 668 10.53 -0.37 -2.67
C VAL A 668 9.26 0.48 -2.70
N SER A 669 8.10 -0.12 -2.47
CA SER A 669 6.84 0.63 -2.44
C SER A 669 6.80 1.63 -1.28
N ASN A 670 6.45 2.87 -1.57
CA ASN A 670 6.28 3.91 -0.56
C ASN A 670 5.03 3.70 0.30
N ILE A 671 4.11 2.82 -0.12
CA ILE A 671 2.82 2.60 0.53
C ILE A 671 2.70 1.23 1.21
N PHE A 672 1.78 1.17 2.15
CA PHE A 672 1.10 -0.04 2.61
C PHE A 672 -0.28 -0.08 1.95
N MET A 673 -0.59 -1.19 1.28
CA MET A 673 -1.84 -1.35 0.54
C MET A 673 -2.88 -2.08 1.38
N GLY A 674 -4.06 -1.49 1.53
CA GLY A 674 -5.14 -2.04 2.34
C GLY A 674 -5.67 -3.38 1.81
N LEU A 675 -5.68 -3.61 0.50
CA LEU A 675 -6.03 -4.94 -0.03
C LEU A 675 -5.00 -6.02 0.35
N ASN A 676 -3.77 -5.64 0.69
CA ASN A 676 -2.65 -6.56 0.83
C ASN A 676 -2.24 -6.82 2.30
N GLN A 677 -2.57 -5.95 3.26
CA GLN A 677 -2.20 -6.18 4.67
C GLN A 677 -3.15 -7.16 5.40
N ALA A 678 -4.47 -6.99 5.28
CA ALA A 678 -5.46 -7.78 6.02
C ALA A 678 -5.44 -9.25 5.61
N PRO A 679 -5.30 -9.61 4.33
CA PRO A 679 -5.15 -11.02 3.95
C PRO A 679 -3.99 -11.71 4.66
N ILE A 680 -2.88 -11.00 4.95
CA ILE A 680 -1.76 -11.57 5.71
C ILE A 680 -2.24 -11.94 7.12
N THR A 681 -2.85 -10.98 7.84
CA THR A 681 -3.37 -11.21 9.20
C THR A 681 -4.40 -12.34 9.23
N VAL A 682 -5.34 -12.33 8.29
CA VAL A 682 -6.49 -13.24 8.26
C VAL A 682 -6.11 -14.64 7.80
N MET A 683 -5.27 -14.78 6.78
CA MET A 683 -4.87 -16.09 6.27
C MET A 683 -3.86 -16.76 7.19
N ILE A 684 -2.97 -16.00 7.87
CA ILE A 684 -2.18 -16.56 8.98
C ILE A 684 -3.12 -17.08 10.07
N GLU A 685 -4.18 -16.34 10.41
CA GLU A 685 -5.13 -16.79 11.44
C GLU A 685 -5.86 -18.07 11.01
N ASN A 686 -6.32 -18.15 9.76
CA ASN A 686 -6.94 -19.35 9.22
C ASN A 686 -5.98 -20.55 9.18
N TYR A 687 -4.71 -20.32 8.89
CA TYR A 687 -3.67 -21.36 9.00
C TYR A 687 -3.51 -21.85 10.45
N ARG A 688 -3.44 -20.93 11.41
CA ARG A 688 -3.16 -21.26 12.81
C ARG A 688 -4.34 -21.91 13.52
N SER A 689 -5.57 -21.46 13.25
CA SER A 689 -6.75 -21.85 14.01
C SER A 689 -8.00 -22.16 13.17
N GLY A 690 -8.04 -21.74 11.90
CA GLY A 690 -9.26 -21.80 11.09
C GLY A 690 -10.35 -20.82 11.53
N LEU A 691 -10.04 -19.85 12.39
CA LEU A 691 -11.05 -19.02 13.07
C LEU A 691 -12.02 -18.32 12.10
N LEU A 692 -11.53 -17.60 11.09
CA LEU A 692 -12.39 -16.79 10.22
C LEU A 692 -13.22 -17.68 9.30
N TRP A 693 -12.63 -18.79 8.85
CA TRP A 693 -13.30 -19.88 8.17
C TRP A 693 -14.47 -20.43 8.98
N ASP A 694 -14.22 -20.88 10.21
CA ASP A 694 -15.24 -21.47 11.06
C ASP A 694 -16.38 -20.48 11.34
N LEU A 695 -16.04 -19.20 11.59
CA LEU A 695 -17.02 -18.15 11.83
C LEU A 695 -17.89 -17.84 10.61
N PHE A 696 -17.30 -17.65 9.44
CA PHE A 696 -18.10 -17.37 8.24
C PHE A 696 -18.98 -18.56 7.87
N MET A 697 -18.43 -19.78 7.94
CA MET A 697 -19.14 -21.01 7.57
C MET A 697 -20.27 -21.37 8.56
N ALA A 698 -20.22 -20.88 9.80
CA ALA A 698 -21.27 -21.06 10.80
C ALA A 698 -22.57 -20.29 10.50
N ASN A 699 -22.57 -19.37 9.52
CA ASN A 699 -23.78 -18.69 9.09
C ASN A 699 -24.74 -19.67 8.38
N PRO A 700 -26.02 -19.77 8.81
CA PRO A 700 -26.95 -20.81 8.33
C PRO A 700 -27.23 -20.74 6.82
N GLU A 701 -27.13 -19.56 6.23
CA GLU A 701 -27.30 -19.29 4.80
C GLU A 701 -26.24 -20.02 3.96
N ILE A 702 -25.02 -20.18 4.47
CA ILE A 702 -23.88 -20.75 3.74
C ILE A 702 -24.05 -22.25 3.51
N THR A 703 -24.44 -23.00 4.54
CA THR A 703 -24.69 -24.44 4.41
C THR A 703 -25.83 -24.71 3.42
N THR A 704 -26.89 -23.89 3.49
CA THR A 704 -28.03 -23.98 2.57
C THR A 704 -27.62 -23.71 1.12
N MET A 705 -26.81 -22.66 0.90
CA MET A 705 -26.27 -22.32 -0.41
C MET A 705 -25.43 -23.46 -1.00
N LEU A 706 -24.51 -24.04 -0.23
CA LEU A 706 -23.67 -25.15 -0.70
C LEU A 706 -24.50 -26.35 -1.16
N GLY A 707 -25.54 -26.70 -0.40
CA GLY A 707 -26.48 -27.75 -0.78
C GLY A 707 -27.24 -27.43 -2.07
N ARG A 708 -27.67 -26.17 -2.26
CA ARG A 708 -28.38 -25.74 -3.48
C ARG A 708 -27.49 -25.77 -4.73
N ILE A 709 -26.21 -25.43 -4.61
CA ILE A 709 -25.24 -25.51 -5.72
C ILE A 709 -24.86 -26.97 -6.02
N GLY A 710 -24.95 -27.85 -5.01
CA GLY A 710 -24.56 -29.24 -5.11
C GLY A 710 -23.08 -29.48 -4.81
N PHE A 711 -22.49 -28.65 -3.93
CA PHE A 711 -21.16 -28.90 -3.40
C PHE A 711 -21.13 -30.19 -2.60
N LYS A 712 -20.07 -30.97 -2.76
CA LYS A 712 -19.79 -32.13 -1.91
C LYS A 712 -18.94 -31.68 -0.74
N LEU A 713 -19.38 -32.04 0.45
CA LEU A 713 -18.63 -31.90 1.69
C LEU A 713 -17.99 -33.26 1.94
N ASN A 714 -16.66 -33.35 1.82
CA ASN A 714 -15.92 -34.59 2.08
C ASN A 714 -15.51 -34.69 3.55
#